data_AF-A0A9P5LXC4-F1
#
_entry.id   AF-A0A9P5LXC4-F1
#
_cell.length_a   1.000
_cell.length_b   1.000
_cell.length_c   1.000
_cell.angle_alpha   90.00
_cell.angle_beta   90.00
_cell.angle_gamma   90.00
#
_symmetry.space_group_name_H-M   'P 1'
#
loop_
_entity.id
_entity.type
_entity.pdbx_description
1 polymer ?
#
loop_
_entity_poly.entity_id
_entity_poly.type
_entity_poly.pdbx_seq_one_letter_code
_entity_poly.pdbx_strand_id
1 'polypeptide(L)'
;MSASLNVIALVSGGKDSFFSILHCIQNGHKIVALGNLHPPLTEPQTEESDGIHEDENDLNSFMYQTVGHTIIPLYEEALGIPLYRQAILGSAIQTGTSYDHADLTSSGAEELVEMKSADGDETESLVPLLQRIKDAHPEANALSTGAILSTYQRTRVESVAIRLGLVPLSFLWQYPILPPGMQISLLQDMQAVGLDARIIKVASGGLDESFLWENVASEKGMRRVERAMKRFSIDGDGAVLGEGGEFETLVVDGPSWLFKKRIVVETEDTRIVREGGGSAWIKISKASLVDKESIENKESSCRVPELLEQRSLEILSALDKNDHSYDLSTSSTPCSGSLESPTWELKSSTANGIEGGNMTHWTIIPESASCSSILDEARSVVESIKARLNQASLKTTNIVSTMIMLRSMEDFTTINKIYGTLFPHPNPASRVTISCGSSMPLNISLIIHLTLHIPSATSSPRKALHVQSRSYWAPANIGPYSQASSLPSSLSSSQTLTIAGQIPLIPHTMLLPTSLPSSSSPFHISTILSLQHLLRIADATSIKWFTSACIYIPTPHPESSSPSPSCSSALSKIAYQAWKHIHTPPSPDSDHDSDAEPRDLWEEKFRYSNTTPLSNEHTTTTYPGHEILQSDTPTIPPFWTAEVDSLPRGSEVEWHAHVGVCDGPIDVCFLLSLLLPRFLVKNVETHEHRGNSLTTSSTRHTVLTFPSDVIPSPDDLKDDYSNRGLINLVYVDTSLVDVNKLLSAGWEGKGVIPCKSLWDGEGRRLSTVIVFWGDAR
;
A
#
# COMPACT_ATOMS: atom_id res chain seq x y z
N MET A 1 -9.65 -19.09 9.76
CA MET A 1 -8.63 -18.49 10.64
C MET A 1 -7.27 -18.61 9.97
N SER A 2 -6.41 -17.60 10.05
CA SER A 2 -5.05 -17.69 9.49
C SER A 2 -4.22 -18.71 10.29
N ALA A 3 -3.20 -19.31 9.67
CA ALA A 3 -2.28 -20.20 10.39
C ALA A 3 -1.58 -19.44 11.52
N SER A 4 -1.51 -20.05 12.70
CA SER A 4 -0.76 -19.50 13.83
C SER A 4 0.73 -19.38 13.47
N LEU A 5 1.33 -18.23 13.74
CA LEU A 5 2.74 -17.93 13.49
C LEU A 5 3.54 -18.01 14.79
N ASN A 6 4.81 -18.36 14.70
CA ASN A 6 5.77 -18.31 15.80
C ASN A 6 6.63 -17.06 15.63
N VAL A 7 6.41 -16.09 16.51
CA VAL A 7 6.81 -14.70 16.34
C VAL A 7 8.01 -14.38 17.23
N ILE A 8 9.02 -13.78 16.63
CA ILE A 8 10.07 -13.03 17.32
C ILE A 8 9.54 -11.61 17.51
N ALA A 9 9.45 -11.11 18.75
CA ALA A 9 9.01 -9.75 19.01
C ALA A 9 10.21 -8.82 19.23
N LEU A 10 10.34 -7.77 18.42
CA LEU A 10 11.32 -6.72 18.69
C LEU A 10 10.83 -5.84 19.83
N VAL A 11 11.61 -5.76 20.91
CA VAL A 11 11.28 -5.00 22.11
C VAL A 11 12.29 -3.88 22.36
N SER A 12 11.76 -2.69 22.62
CA SER A 12 12.53 -1.51 23.00
C SER A 12 12.35 -1.13 24.47
N GLY A 13 11.39 -1.75 25.16
CA GLY A 13 10.89 -1.30 26.46
C GLY A 13 9.68 -0.37 26.34
N GLY A 14 9.48 0.27 25.19
CA GLY A 14 8.40 1.23 24.96
C GLY A 14 7.02 0.60 24.77
N LYS A 15 5.99 1.43 24.98
CA LYS A 15 4.56 1.09 24.89
C LYS A 15 4.20 0.34 23.61
N ASP A 16 4.80 0.73 22.48
CA ASP A 16 4.39 0.25 21.15
C ASP A 16 4.85 -1.18 20.91
N SER A 17 6.05 -1.52 21.37
CA SER A 17 6.57 -2.88 21.26
C SER A 17 5.72 -3.89 22.03
N PHE A 18 5.27 -3.54 23.24
CA PHE A 18 4.40 -4.40 24.04
C PHE A 18 2.97 -4.44 23.51
N PHE A 19 2.42 -3.33 23.06
CA PHE A 19 1.08 -3.32 22.49
C PHE A 19 1.03 -4.12 21.18
N SER A 20 2.09 -4.08 20.37
CA SER A 20 2.25 -4.94 19.18
C SER A 20 2.29 -6.44 19.53
N ILE A 21 2.94 -6.83 20.63
CA ILE A 21 2.92 -8.21 21.16
C ILE A 21 1.48 -8.64 21.48
N LEU A 22 0.69 -7.78 22.13
CA LEU A 22 -0.69 -8.11 22.47
C LEU A 22 -1.53 -8.34 21.21
N HIS A 23 -1.34 -7.54 20.15
CA HIS A 23 -2.02 -7.78 18.87
C HIS A 23 -1.55 -9.05 18.16
N CYS A 24 -0.28 -9.44 18.27
CA CYS A 24 0.18 -10.75 17.76
C CYS A 24 -0.60 -11.89 18.42
N ILE A 25 -0.75 -11.84 19.74
CA ILE A 25 -1.47 -12.86 20.53
C ILE A 25 -2.97 -12.83 20.18
N GLN A 26 -3.57 -11.63 20.06
CA GLN A 26 -4.96 -11.45 19.64
C GLN A 26 -5.26 -12.05 18.27
N ASN A 27 -4.29 -12.02 17.34
CA ASN A 27 -4.41 -12.68 16.02
C ASN A 27 -4.09 -14.18 16.05
N GLY A 28 -3.94 -14.78 17.24
CA GLY A 28 -3.69 -16.20 17.44
C GLY A 28 -2.25 -16.62 17.14
N HIS A 29 -1.28 -15.70 17.19
CA HIS A 29 0.14 -16.01 17.04
C HIS A 29 0.80 -16.25 18.40
N LYS A 30 1.89 -17.03 18.40
CA LYS A 30 2.67 -17.37 19.59
C LYS A 30 3.97 -16.58 19.60
N ILE A 31 4.26 -15.86 20.69
CA ILE A 31 5.57 -15.24 20.88
C ILE A 31 6.56 -16.29 21.37
N VAL A 32 7.67 -16.48 20.66
CA VAL A 32 8.69 -17.49 21.01
C VAL A 32 9.96 -16.89 21.59
N ALA A 33 10.28 -15.65 21.22
CA ALA A 33 11.48 -14.95 21.67
C ALA A 33 11.29 -13.42 21.62
N LEU A 34 12.01 -12.72 22.49
CA LEU A 34 12.18 -11.27 22.46
C LEU A 34 13.55 -10.93 21.86
N GLY A 35 13.57 -9.98 20.93
CA GLY A 35 14.81 -9.44 20.36
C GLY A 35 14.99 -7.98 20.75
N ASN A 36 16.17 -7.60 21.21
CA ASN A 36 16.49 -6.21 21.56
C ASN A 36 17.87 -5.81 21.01
N LEU A 37 17.93 -4.63 20.39
CA LEU A 37 19.18 -3.95 20.09
C LEU A 37 19.48 -2.91 21.17
N HIS A 38 20.75 -2.78 21.56
CA HIS A 38 21.17 -1.86 22.62
C HIS A 38 22.47 -1.13 22.26
N PRO A 39 22.74 0.04 22.88
CA PRO A 39 24.03 0.72 22.75
C PRO A 39 25.21 -0.20 23.10
N PRO A 40 26.38 -0.07 22.44
CA PRO A 40 27.61 -0.72 22.86
C PRO A 40 27.94 -0.39 24.32
N LEU A 41 28.44 -1.38 25.07
CA LEU A 41 28.97 -1.15 26.40
C LEU A 41 30.32 -0.44 26.25
N THR A 42 30.43 0.81 26.70
CA THR A 42 31.72 1.50 26.77
C THR A 42 32.60 0.80 27.79
N GLU A 43 33.82 0.38 27.40
CA GLU A 43 34.81 -0.07 28.39
C GLU A 43 35.14 1.10 29.34
N PRO A 44 35.31 0.85 30.65
CA PRO A 44 35.75 1.89 31.57
C PRO A 44 37.16 2.32 31.16
N GLN A 45 37.28 3.52 30.58
CA GLN A 45 38.58 4.13 30.38
C GLN A 45 39.18 4.37 31.77
N THR A 46 40.42 3.91 31.94
CA THR A 46 41.22 4.08 33.15
C THR A 46 41.19 5.53 33.62
N GLU A 47 40.82 5.71 34.89
CA GLU A 47 40.83 6.98 35.62
C GLU A 47 42.10 7.78 35.30
N GLU A 48 41.91 9.01 34.79
CA GLU A 48 42.76 10.21 34.93
C GLU A 48 42.65 11.11 33.69
N SER A 49 41.54 11.85 33.54
CA SER A 49 41.59 13.20 32.99
C SER A 49 40.41 14.03 33.47
N ASP A 50 40.75 15.15 34.10
CA ASP A 50 39.91 16.19 34.69
C ASP A 50 38.54 16.45 34.03
N GLY A 51 37.49 16.31 34.85
CA GLY A 51 36.41 17.29 35.03
C GLY A 51 35.69 17.81 33.78
N ILE A 52 34.41 17.38 33.68
CA ILE A 52 33.33 17.85 32.79
C ILE A 52 33.24 17.00 31.50
N HIS A 53 32.06 16.36 31.31
CA HIS A 53 31.61 15.53 30.16
C HIS A 53 31.81 13.99 30.21
N GLU A 54 31.40 13.30 31.30
CA GLU A 54 31.37 11.81 31.34
C GLU A 54 29.98 11.16 31.16
N ASP A 55 28.88 11.91 31.19
CA ASP A 55 27.50 11.38 31.11
C ASP A 55 26.86 11.54 29.70
N GLU A 56 27.64 11.83 28.64
CA GLU A 56 27.14 12.41 27.37
C GLU A 56 26.84 11.45 26.20
N ASN A 57 26.93 10.13 26.36
CA ASN A 57 26.77 9.20 25.23
C ASN A 57 25.47 8.38 25.29
N ASP A 58 24.31 9.04 25.28
CA ASP A 58 23.12 8.41 24.71
C ASP A 58 23.30 8.40 23.18
N LEU A 59 23.45 7.22 22.60
CA LEU A 59 23.51 7.08 21.15
C LEU A 59 22.15 7.48 20.57
N ASN A 60 22.06 8.68 20.00
CA ASN A 60 20.86 9.14 19.30
C ASN A 60 20.66 8.35 18.00
N SER A 61 20.09 7.14 18.10
CA SER A 61 19.68 6.34 16.95
C SER A 61 18.31 6.79 16.46
N PHE A 62 18.16 6.97 15.15
CA PHE A 62 16.86 7.23 14.52
C PHE A 62 15.98 5.97 14.49
N MET A 63 16.58 4.78 14.60
CA MET A 63 15.88 3.52 14.47
C MET A 63 15.51 2.88 15.81
N TYR A 64 16.34 3.04 16.85
CA TYR A 64 16.20 2.30 18.10
C TYR A 64 16.14 3.21 19.31
N GLN A 65 15.20 2.89 20.21
CA GLN A 65 15.16 3.48 21.55
C GLN A 65 16.37 3.01 22.36
N THR A 66 17.15 3.96 22.89
CA THR A 66 18.36 3.69 23.68
C THR A 66 18.17 4.02 25.16
N VAL A 67 17.25 4.93 25.49
CA VAL A 67 16.90 5.25 26.89
C VAL A 67 16.12 4.10 27.52
N GLY A 68 16.48 3.77 28.76
CA GLY A 68 15.87 2.67 29.52
C GLY A 68 16.39 1.27 29.15
N HIS A 69 17.42 1.17 28.27
CA HIS A 69 17.95 -0.12 27.83
C HIS A 69 18.51 -1.00 28.97
N THR A 70 18.84 -0.41 30.13
CA THR A 70 19.31 -1.10 31.33
C THR A 70 18.23 -1.97 31.99
N ILE A 71 16.96 -1.66 31.74
CA ILE A 71 15.80 -2.35 32.32
C ILE A 71 15.37 -3.56 31.47
N ILE A 72 15.70 -3.55 30.18
CA ILE A 72 15.27 -4.59 29.21
C ILE A 72 15.58 -6.02 29.66
N PRO A 73 16.72 -6.35 30.29
CA PRO A 73 16.99 -7.69 30.83
C PRO A 73 15.90 -8.24 31.76
N LEU A 74 15.18 -7.38 32.49
CA LEU A 74 14.12 -7.80 33.41
C LEU A 74 12.89 -8.37 32.68
N TYR A 75 12.69 -8.05 31.40
CA TYR A 75 11.53 -8.53 30.66
C TYR A 75 11.53 -10.04 30.41
N GLU A 76 12.70 -10.67 30.38
CA GLU A 76 12.79 -12.13 30.24
C GLU A 76 12.04 -12.83 31.37
N GLU A 77 12.32 -12.46 32.62
CA GLU A 77 11.65 -12.99 33.80
C GLU A 77 10.24 -12.40 33.98
N ALA A 78 10.03 -11.12 33.65
CA ALA A 78 8.72 -10.49 33.79
C ALA A 78 7.65 -11.11 32.88
N LEU A 79 8.03 -11.53 31.67
CA LEU A 79 7.11 -12.15 30.70
C LEU A 79 7.20 -13.68 30.67
N GLY A 80 8.33 -14.26 31.11
CA GLY A 80 8.62 -15.67 30.93
C GLY A 80 8.91 -16.05 29.47
N ILE A 81 9.47 -15.12 28.69
CA ILE A 81 9.82 -15.29 27.27
C ILE A 81 11.33 -15.05 27.10
N PRO A 82 12.09 -15.95 26.44
CA PRO A 82 13.53 -15.79 26.26
C PRO A 82 13.90 -14.47 25.59
N LEU A 83 14.92 -13.78 26.12
CA LEU A 83 15.41 -12.51 25.60
C LEU A 83 16.79 -12.66 24.95
N TYR A 84 16.91 -12.16 23.73
CA TYR A 84 18.16 -12.10 22.99
C TYR A 84 18.53 -10.65 22.72
N ARG A 85 19.78 -10.30 23.04
CA ARG A 85 20.29 -8.94 22.91
C ARG A 85 21.47 -8.88 21.97
N GLN A 86 21.61 -7.76 21.27
CA GLN A 86 22.72 -7.49 20.35
C GLN A 86 23.10 -6.00 20.45
N ALA A 87 24.40 -5.71 20.49
CA ALA A 87 24.88 -4.34 20.45
C ALA A 87 24.66 -3.76 19.05
N ILE A 88 24.24 -2.49 18.98
CA ILE A 88 24.14 -1.72 17.74
C ILE A 88 25.57 -1.40 17.28
N LEU A 89 25.93 -1.86 16.10
CA LEU A 89 27.19 -1.54 15.44
C LEU A 89 26.91 -0.59 14.27
N GLY A 90 27.84 0.33 14.01
CA GLY A 90 27.74 1.25 12.89
C GLY A 90 26.89 2.49 13.17
N SER A 91 26.42 3.12 12.09
CA SER A 91 25.62 4.36 12.13
C SER A 91 24.50 4.33 11.09
N ALA A 92 23.57 5.29 11.12
CA ALA A 92 22.51 5.40 10.12
C ALA A 92 23.09 5.91 8.77
N ILE A 93 23.58 4.99 7.93
CA ILE A 93 24.19 5.31 6.62
C ILE A 93 23.09 5.62 5.61
N GLN A 94 22.09 4.74 5.50
CA GLN A 94 20.92 5.01 4.69
C GLN A 94 19.90 5.74 5.54
N THR A 95 19.60 6.99 5.21
CA THR A 95 18.62 7.83 5.92
C THR A 95 17.28 7.98 5.17
N GLY A 96 17.18 7.37 3.99
CA GLY A 96 15.96 7.40 3.17
C GLY A 96 14.79 6.62 3.76
N THR A 97 13.58 6.89 3.26
CA THR A 97 12.34 6.18 3.63
C THR A 97 12.33 4.72 3.19
N SER A 98 13.01 4.41 2.10
CA SER A 98 13.23 3.05 1.59
C SER A 98 14.62 2.56 2.00
N TYR A 99 14.77 1.26 2.21
CA TYR A 99 16.03 0.64 2.60
C TYR A 99 16.54 -0.30 1.51
N ASP A 100 17.73 -0.03 1.00
CA ASP A 100 18.35 -0.73 -0.11
C ASP A 100 19.64 -1.42 0.32
N HIS A 101 19.54 -2.69 0.71
CA HIS A 101 20.73 -3.46 1.09
C HIS A 101 21.68 -3.72 -0.10
N ALA A 102 21.17 -3.79 -1.34
CA ALA A 102 22.01 -4.14 -2.49
C ALA A 102 23.07 -3.08 -2.76
N ASP A 103 22.73 -1.80 -2.53
CA ASP A 103 23.67 -0.68 -2.63
C ASP A 103 24.84 -0.79 -1.62
N LEU A 104 24.60 -1.34 -0.43
CA LEU A 104 25.65 -1.55 0.58
C LEU A 104 26.63 -2.67 0.18
N THR A 105 26.17 -3.66 -0.60
CA THR A 105 27.00 -4.80 -1.04
C THR A 105 27.74 -4.57 -2.37
N SER A 106 27.30 -3.59 -3.17
CA SER A 106 27.86 -3.32 -4.50
C SER A 106 29.07 -2.38 -4.49
N SER A 107 29.37 -1.75 -3.34
CA SER A 107 30.54 -0.89 -3.11
C SER A 107 31.85 -1.64 -2.82
N GLY A 108 32.06 -2.79 -3.47
CA GLY A 108 33.40 -3.38 -3.65
C GLY A 108 33.99 -4.18 -2.48
N ALA A 109 33.19 -5.02 -1.81
CA ALA A 109 33.71 -6.04 -0.91
C ALA A 109 33.03 -7.40 -1.15
N GLU A 110 33.31 -8.03 -2.29
CA GLU A 110 33.18 -9.48 -2.43
C GLU A 110 34.30 -10.16 -1.62
N GLU A 111 34.16 -10.20 -0.29
CA GLU A 111 34.88 -11.19 0.51
C GLU A 111 34.08 -11.60 1.74
N LEU A 112 34.15 -12.90 2.01
CA LEU A 112 33.33 -13.66 2.92
C LEU A 112 33.41 -13.17 4.38
N VAL A 113 32.23 -13.08 5.01
CA VAL A 113 31.96 -13.55 6.38
C VAL A 113 32.96 -13.11 7.46
N GLU A 114 32.75 -11.90 8.02
CA GLU A 114 32.79 -11.61 9.47
C GLU A 114 32.45 -10.12 9.68
N MET A 115 31.16 -9.80 9.82
CA MET A 115 30.68 -8.42 9.97
C MET A 115 30.90 -7.94 11.42
N LYS A 116 32.15 -7.57 11.72
CA LYS A 116 32.59 -6.84 12.91
C LYS A 116 33.19 -5.48 12.53
N SER A 117 32.66 -4.80 11.50
CA SER A 117 33.12 -3.45 11.16
C SER A 117 32.21 -2.39 11.77
N ALA A 118 32.81 -1.40 12.41
CA ALA A 118 32.14 -0.19 12.92
C ALA A 118 31.65 0.76 11.79
N ASP A 119 31.87 0.38 10.52
CA ASP A 119 31.57 1.18 9.33
C ASP A 119 30.27 0.75 8.60
N GLY A 120 29.48 -0.15 9.19
CA GLY A 120 28.21 -0.65 8.63
C GLY A 120 26.98 0.21 8.96
N ASP A 121 25.85 -0.09 8.33
CA ASP A 121 24.56 0.52 8.66
C ASP A 121 23.97 -0.11 9.93
N GLU A 122 23.46 0.70 10.86
CA GLU A 122 22.91 0.25 12.15
C GLU A 122 21.81 -0.83 12.01
N THR A 123 21.05 -0.79 10.90
CA THR A 123 19.99 -1.75 10.58
C THR A 123 20.51 -3.18 10.53
N GLU A 124 21.73 -3.38 10.01
CA GLU A 124 22.30 -4.70 9.77
C GLU A 124 22.73 -5.41 11.07
N SER A 125 22.74 -4.70 12.21
CA SER A 125 22.86 -5.31 13.54
C SER A 125 21.68 -6.25 13.86
N LEU A 126 20.52 -6.10 13.20
CA LEU A 126 19.39 -7.03 13.34
C LEU A 126 19.69 -8.42 12.78
N VAL A 127 20.51 -8.54 11.73
CA VAL A 127 20.78 -9.83 11.06
C VAL A 127 21.42 -10.85 12.01
N PRO A 128 22.55 -10.58 12.68
CA PRO A 128 23.16 -11.54 13.60
C PRO A 128 22.28 -11.81 14.83
N LEU A 129 21.49 -10.84 15.28
CA LEU A 129 20.52 -11.05 16.36
C LEU A 129 19.47 -12.10 15.95
N LEU A 130 18.80 -11.87 14.82
CA LEU A 130 17.72 -12.72 14.36
C LEU A 130 18.22 -14.10 13.93
N GLN A 131 19.42 -14.21 13.38
CA GLN A 131 20.00 -15.51 13.06
C GLN A 131 20.21 -16.34 14.34
N ARG A 132 20.78 -15.77 15.41
CA ARG A 132 20.93 -16.46 16.70
C ARG A 132 19.58 -16.90 17.29
N ILE A 133 18.56 -16.05 17.18
CA ILE A 133 17.21 -16.39 17.64
C ILE A 133 16.65 -17.55 16.83
N LYS A 134 16.77 -17.53 15.49
CA LYS A 134 16.31 -18.62 14.62
C LYS A 134 17.05 -19.93 14.86
N ASP A 135 18.34 -19.87 15.17
CA ASP A 135 19.13 -21.05 15.50
C ASP A 135 18.65 -21.69 16.83
N ALA A 136 18.27 -20.87 17.81
CA ALA A 136 17.70 -21.33 19.08
C ALA A 136 16.21 -21.70 19.01
N HIS A 137 15.46 -21.09 18.08
CA HIS A 137 14.03 -21.29 17.84
C HIS A 137 13.76 -21.56 16.34
N PRO A 138 14.08 -22.76 15.82
CA PRO A 138 13.92 -23.09 14.41
C PRO A 138 12.47 -23.00 13.91
N GLU A 139 11.48 -23.05 14.82
CA GLU A 139 10.06 -22.88 14.51
C GLU A 139 9.65 -21.43 14.20
N ALA A 140 10.51 -20.45 14.51
CA ALA A 140 10.25 -19.03 14.31
C ALA A 140 10.09 -18.70 12.81
N ASN A 141 8.96 -18.09 12.46
CA ASN A 141 8.61 -17.80 11.06
C ASN A 141 8.06 -16.37 10.86
N ALA A 142 8.05 -15.54 11.89
CA ALA A 142 7.57 -14.16 11.82
C ALA A 142 8.36 -13.22 12.74
N LEU A 143 8.38 -11.93 12.39
CA LEU A 143 9.04 -10.86 13.14
C LEU A 143 8.04 -9.72 13.38
N SER A 144 7.83 -9.34 14.64
CA SER A 144 6.93 -8.23 15.01
C SER A 144 7.69 -6.94 15.33
N THR A 145 7.18 -5.81 14.86
CA THR A 145 7.64 -4.45 15.19
C THR A 145 6.54 -3.60 15.79
N GLY A 146 6.94 -2.58 16.56
CA GLY A 146 6.04 -1.62 17.20
C GLY A 146 5.79 -0.33 16.40
N ALA A 147 6.33 -0.16 15.19
CA ALA A 147 6.17 1.09 14.44
C ALA A 147 4.69 1.46 14.20
N ILE A 148 4.27 2.67 14.62
CA ILE A 148 2.87 3.13 14.48
C ILE A 148 2.67 4.00 13.24
N LEU A 149 3.57 4.95 12.95
CA LEU A 149 3.52 5.83 11.78
C LEU A 149 4.85 5.89 11.00
N SER A 150 5.96 5.50 11.61
CA SER A 150 7.28 5.55 10.98
C SER A 150 7.45 4.56 9.82
N THR A 151 7.42 5.09 8.58
CA THR A 151 7.78 4.31 7.38
C THR A 151 9.26 3.90 7.38
N TYR A 152 10.14 4.76 7.93
CA TYR A 152 11.58 4.53 8.00
C TYR A 152 11.94 3.26 8.79
N GLN A 153 11.35 3.10 9.98
CA GLN A 153 11.59 1.94 10.84
C GLN A 153 10.99 0.68 10.23
N ARG A 154 9.78 0.79 9.69
CA ARG A 154 9.07 -0.34 9.07
C ARG A 154 9.84 -0.95 7.90
N THR A 155 10.28 -0.14 6.93
CA THR A 155 10.90 -0.67 5.70
C THR A 155 12.24 -1.38 5.98
N ARG A 156 12.99 -0.91 6.98
CA ARG A 156 14.22 -1.56 7.46
C ARG A 156 13.95 -2.93 8.09
N VAL A 157 12.98 -3.00 9.00
CA VAL A 157 12.59 -4.26 9.63
C VAL A 157 12.01 -5.25 8.60
N GLU A 158 11.17 -4.77 7.67
CA GLU A 158 10.64 -5.58 6.57
C GLU A 158 11.76 -6.17 5.70
N SER A 159 12.75 -5.35 5.31
CA SER A 159 13.90 -5.80 4.51
C SER A 159 14.69 -6.90 5.21
N VAL A 160 15.03 -6.71 6.49
CA VAL A 160 15.74 -7.74 7.27
C VAL A 160 14.90 -9.01 7.42
N ALA A 161 13.62 -8.89 7.77
CA ALA A 161 12.74 -10.04 7.99
C ALA A 161 12.64 -10.92 6.73
N ILE A 162 12.41 -10.30 5.57
CA ILE A 162 12.18 -11.00 4.31
C ILE A 162 13.45 -11.71 3.83
N ARG A 163 14.63 -11.07 3.97
CA ARG A 163 15.93 -11.71 3.67
C ARG A 163 16.17 -12.96 4.53
N LEU A 164 15.68 -12.96 5.76
CA LEU A 164 15.76 -14.10 6.67
C LEU A 164 14.57 -15.07 6.56
N GLY A 165 13.66 -14.87 5.61
CA GLY A 165 12.49 -15.73 5.42
C GLY A 165 11.44 -15.65 6.53
N LEU A 166 11.42 -14.55 7.30
CA LEU A 166 10.42 -14.26 8.33
C LEU A 166 9.31 -13.40 7.74
N VAL A 167 8.06 -13.68 8.14
CA VAL A 167 6.90 -12.83 7.82
C VAL A 167 6.94 -11.58 8.71
N PRO A 168 7.06 -10.36 8.15
CA PRO A 168 7.03 -9.15 8.97
C PRO A 168 5.60 -8.81 9.41
N LEU A 169 5.43 -8.48 10.69
CA LEU A 169 4.18 -8.10 11.33
C LEU A 169 4.33 -6.68 11.90
N SER A 170 3.46 -5.76 11.47
CA SER A 170 3.46 -4.35 11.89
C SER A 170 2.02 -3.94 12.22
N PHE A 171 1.40 -4.61 13.21
CA PHE A 171 -0.03 -4.42 13.51
C PHE A 171 -0.41 -2.99 13.86
N LEU A 172 0.51 -2.19 14.40
CA LEU A 172 0.24 -0.80 14.77
C LEU A 172 0.44 0.20 13.61
N TRP A 173 1.00 -0.22 12.48
CA TRP A 173 1.26 0.68 11.37
C TRP A 173 -0.07 1.18 10.77
N GLN A 174 -0.24 2.51 10.78
CA GLN A 174 -1.42 3.28 10.37
C GLN A 174 -2.62 3.01 11.28
N TYR A 175 -2.43 2.44 12.46
CA TYR A 175 -3.53 2.15 13.38
C TYR A 175 -4.35 3.38 13.81
N PRO A 176 -3.73 4.56 14.09
CA PRO A 176 -4.47 5.75 14.50
C PRO A 176 -5.51 6.26 13.49
N ILE A 177 -5.28 6.02 12.19
CA ILE A 177 -6.19 6.46 11.12
C ILE A 177 -7.31 5.44 10.84
N LEU A 178 -7.27 4.26 11.46
CA LEU A 178 -8.30 3.24 11.34
C LEU A 178 -9.45 3.52 12.31
N PRO A 179 -10.70 3.10 12.00
CA PRO A 179 -11.86 3.33 12.86
C PRO A 179 -11.58 3.04 14.34
N PRO A 180 -11.88 3.98 15.27
CA PRO A 180 -12.67 5.20 15.10
C PRO A 180 -11.91 6.43 14.53
N GLY A 181 -10.63 6.28 14.17
CA GLY A 181 -9.82 7.33 13.54
C GLY A 181 -9.19 8.33 14.51
N MET A 182 -9.35 8.19 15.82
CA MET A 182 -8.81 9.16 16.77
C MET A 182 -7.41 8.73 17.23
N GLN A 183 -6.39 9.59 17.12
CA GLN A 183 -5.03 9.25 17.57
C GLN A 183 -4.98 8.78 19.02
N ILE A 184 -5.65 9.50 19.92
CA ILE A 184 -5.70 9.18 21.35
C ILE A 184 -6.33 7.80 21.63
N SER A 185 -7.14 7.26 20.71
CA SER A 185 -7.77 5.95 20.89
C SER A 185 -6.76 4.83 21.09
N LEU A 186 -5.55 4.95 20.53
CA LEU A 186 -4.51 3.94 20.73
C LEU A 186 -4.03 3.90 22.20
N LEU A 187 -3.87 5.05 22.86
CA LEU A 187 -3.54 5.10 24.29
C LEU A 187 -4.71 4.65 25.16
N GLN A 188 -5.96 4.91 24.74
CA GLN A 188 -7.15 4.39 25.41
C GLN A 188 -7.23 2.86 25.29
N ASP A 189 -6.88 2.29 24.14
CA ASP A 189 -6.80 0.85 23.96
C ASP A 189 -5.71 0.24 24.86
N MET A 190 -4.55 0.90 24.97
CA MET A 190 -3.48 0.52 25.92
C MET A 190 -3.94 0.58 27.37
N GLN A 191 -4.73 1.60 27.74
CA GLN A 191 -5.35 1.71 29.07
C GLN A 191 -6.30 0.53 29.34
N ALA A 192 -7.14 0.18 28.36
CA ALA A 192 -8.18 -0.84 28.48
C ALA A 192 -7.58 -2.25 28.72
N VAL A 193 -6.39 -2.52 28.19
CA VAL A 193 -5.66 -3.77 28.43
C VAL A 193 -4.77 -3.72 29.68
N GLY A 194 -4.75 -2.58 30.39
CA GLY A 194 -3.99 -2.40 31.62
C GLY A 194 -2.49 -2.19 31.42
N LEU A 195 -2.06 -1.63 30.29
CA LEU A 195 -0.66 -1.30 30.04
C LEU A 195 -0.23 -0.10 30.90
N ASP A 196 0.82 -0.26 31.71
CA ASP A 196 1.43 0.82 32.49
C ASP A 196 2.73 1.27 31.80
N ALA A 197 2.62 2.30 30.95
CA ALA A 197 3.73 2.85 30.18
C ALA A 197 4.18 4.20 30.74
N ARG A 198 5.37 4.22 31.34
CA ARG A 198 5.97 5.40 31.99
C ARG A 198 6.79 6.21 31.01
N ILE A 199 6.59 7.52 30.96
CA ILE A 199 7.43 8.41 30.14
C ILE A 199 8.85 8.45 30.74
N ILE A 200 9.87 8.14 29.95
CA ILE A 200 11.27 8.12 30.39
C ILE A 200 12.16 9.14 29.68
N LYS A 201 11.73 9.69 28.55
CA LYS A 201 12.39 10.78 27.81
C LYS A 201 11.33 11.72 27.30
N VAL A 202 11.63 13.01 27.27
CA VAL A 202 10.84 14.06 26.60
C VAL A 202 11.79 14.89 25.74
N ALA A 203 11.38 15.20 24.52
CA ALA A 203 12.16 15.97 23.55
C ALA A 203 11.25 16.85 22.67
N SER A 204 10.32 17.58 23.29
CA SER A 204 9.40 18.48 22.60
C SER A 204 9.20 19.76 23.39
N GLY A 205 9.03 20.89 22.71
CA GLY A 205 8.76 22.19 23.34
C GLY A 205 7.46 22.24 24.16
N GLY A 206 6.55 21.27 23.95
CA GLY A 206 5.33 21.13 24.73
C GLY A 206 5.47 20.31 26.02
N LEU A 207 6.52 19.48 26.15
CA LEU A 207 6.70 18.55 27.28
C LEU A 207 7.93 18.93 28.10
N ASP A 208 7.73 19.13 29.40
CA ASP A 208 8.82 19.39 30.35
C ASP A 208 9.12 18.16 31.23
N GLU A 209 10.11 18.30 32.11
CA GLU A 209 10.52 17.24 33.04
C GLU A 209 9.42 16.77 34.00
N SER A 210 8.29 17.51 34.13
CA SER A 210 7.16 17.12 34.99
C SER A 210 6.30 15.99 34.43
N PHE A 211 6.57 15.58 33.18
CA PHE A 211 5.96 14.42 32.54
C PHE A 211 6.75 13.13 32.78
N LEU A 212 8.02 13.23 33.17
CA LEU A 212 8.86 12.07 33.45
C LEU A 212 8.22 11.21 34.56
N TRP A 213 8.19 9.90 34.32
CA TRP A 213 7.55 8.86 35.14
C TRP A 213 6.02 8.87 35.20
N GLU A 214 5.34 9.76 34.46
CA GLU A 214 3.89 9.70 34.31
C GLU A 214 3.49 8.50 33.44
N ASN A 215 2.41 7.81 33.82
CA ASN A 215 1.81 6.79 32.96
C ASN A 215 1.03 7.48 31.83
N VAL A 216 1.56 7.41 30.61
CA VAL A 216 0.97 8.06 29.43
C VAL A 216 -0.38 7.47 29.03
N ALA A 217 -0.59 6.17 29.27
CA ALA A 217 -1.85 5.49 28.99
C ALA A 217 -2.92 5.76 30.07
N SER A 218 -2.57 6.38 31.20
CA SER A 218 -3.58 6.77 32.19
C SER A 218 -4.44 7.92 31.67
N GLU A 219 -5.71 7.97 32.08
CA GLU A 219 -6.63 9.06 31.71
C GLU A 219 -6.07 10.46 32.04
N LYS A 220 -5.33 10.56 33.16
CA LYS A 220 -4.63 11.79 33.55
C LYS A 220 -3.46 12.10 32.61
N GLY A 221 -2.61 11.11 32.32
CA GLY A 221 -1.45 11.26 31.43
C GLY A 221 -1.87 11.64 30.02
N MET A 222 -2.84 10.93 29.44
CA MET A 222 -3.42 11.23 28.12
C MET A 222 -3.88 12.68 28.01
N ARG A 223 -4.69 13.16 28.96
CA ARG A 223 -5.18 14.56 28.98
C ARG A 223 -4.07 15.58 29.12
N ARG A 224 -3.00 15.27 29.87
CA ARG A 224 -1.86 16.18 30.03
C ARG A 224 -1.06 16.27 28.74
N VAL A 225 -0.74 15.14 28.11
CA VAL A 225 0.01 15.08 26.84
C VAL A 225 -0.79 15.73 25.72
N GLU A 226 -2.07 15.39 25.56
CA GLU A 226 -2.94 16.00 24.55
C GLU A 226 -3.01 17.53 24.70
N ARG A 227 -3.17 18.04 25.93
CA ARG A 227 -3.20 19.50 26.18
C ARG A 227 -1.87 20.17 25.88
N ALA A 228 -0.76 19.52 26.25
CA ALA A 228 0.58 20.03 26.00
C ALA A 228 0.90 20.09 24.51
N MET A 229 0.49 19.06 23.77
CA MET A 229 0.76 18.91 22.34
C MET A 229 -0.16 19.74 21.45
N LYS A 230 -1.36 20.11 21.92
CA LYS A 230 -2.35 20.88 21.14
C LYS A 230 -1.80 22.14 20.45
N ARG A 231 -0.75 22.76 20.97
CA ARG A 231 -0.13 23.98 20.39
C ARG A 231 0.99 23.70 19.38
N PHE A 232 1.51 22.47 19.36
CA PHE A 232 2.71 22.09 18.61
C PHE A 232 2.47 20.98 17.59
N SER A 233 1.34 20.26 17.69
CA SER A 233 0.98 19.18 16.78
C SER A 233 0.16 19.65 15.59
N ILE A 234 0.35 18.96 14.47
CA ILE A 234 -0.51 19.00 13.30
C ILE A 234 -1.45 17.79 13.39
N ASP A 235 -2.74 17.97 13.11
CA ASP A 235 -3.68 16.84 13.09
C ASP A 235 -3.16 15.74 12.15
N GLY A 236 -3.03 14.52 12.67
CA GLY A 236 -2.51 13.37 11.90
C GLY A 236 -1.02 13.06 12.06
N ASP A 237 -0.21 13.90 12.72
CA ASP A 237 1.25 13.70 12.81
C ASP A 237 1.72 12.62 13.81
N GLY A 238 0.86 12.20 14.74
CA GLY A 238 1.17 11.19 15.76
C GLY A 238 1.94 11.72 16.97
N ALA A 239 2.10 13.03 17.14
CA ALA A 239 2.87 13.61 18.24
C ALA A 239 2.30 13.27 19.62
N VAL A 240 0.97 13.14 19.75
CA VAL A 240 0.31 12.68 20.99
C VAL A 240 0.70 11.24 21.36
N LEU A 241 1.15 10.46 20.38
CA LEU A 241 1.63 9.09 20.53
C LEU A 241 3.16 9.01 20.66
N GLY A 242 3.90 10.12 20.55
CA GLY A 242 5.36 10.15 20.64
C GLY A 242 6.08 9.66 19.37
N GLU A 243 5.40 9.61 18.22
CA GLU A 243 5.98 9.10 16.96
C GLU A 243 7.11 9.97 16.38
N GLY A 244 7.09 11.28 16.62
CA GLY A 244 8.14 12.21 16.22
C GLY A 244 9.33 12.22 17.19
N GLY A 245 9.35 11.33 18.17
CA GLY A 245 10.34 11.31 19.25
C GLY A 245 10.04 12.32 20.36
N GLU A 246 8.82 12.84 20.43
CA GLU A 246 8.41 13.82 21.43
C GLU A 246 8.58 13.28 22.85
N PHE A 247 8.35 11.98 23.04
CA PHE A 247 8.63 11.28 24.27
C PHE A 247 8.90 9.79 24.01
N GLU A 248 9.69 9.18 24.89
CA GLU A 248 9.90 7.72 24.93
C GLU A 248 9.29 7.14 26.19
N THR A 249 8.95 5.85 26.16
CA THR A 249 8.29 5.18 27.27
C THR A 249 9.01 3.91 27.72
N LEU A 250 8.71 3.47 28.93
CA LEU A 250 9.09 2.19 29.50
C LEU A 250 7.85 1.52 30.11
N VAL A 251 7.53 0.31 29.67
CA VAL A 251 6.40 -0.46 30.21
C VAL A 251 6.84 -1.16 31.49
N VAL A 252 6.23 -0.80 32.62
CA VAL A 252 6.56 -1.38 33.94
C VAL A 252 5.59 -2.46 34.37
N ASP A 253 4.37 -2.46 33.83
CA ASP A 253 3.38 -3.50 34.04
C ASP A 253 2.41 -3.60 32.85
N GLY A 254 1.68 -4.70 32.76
CA GLY A 254 0.69 -4.95 31.71
C GLY A 254 -0.35 -6.00 32.10
N PRO A 255 -1.11 -6.56 31.16
CA PRO A 255 -2.08 -7.60 31.47
C PRO A 255 -1.39 -8.86 32.06
N SER A 256 -1.99 -9.47 33.08
CA SER A 256 -1.44 -10.62 33.83
C SER A 256 -1.18 -11.88 32.99
N TRP A 257 -1.93 -12.04 31.90
CA TRP A 257 -1.74 -13.15 30.98
C TRP A 257 -0.45 -13.00 30.15
N LEU A 258 0.07 -11.79 29.99
CA LEU A 258 1.39 -11.50 29.40
C LEU A 258 2.46 -11.26 30.48
N PHE A 259 2.26 -10.26 31.36
CA PHE A 259 3.16 -9.91 32.44
C PHE A 259 2.93 -10.77 33.68
N LYS A 260 3.87 -11.67 33.98
CA LYS A 260 3.88 -12.53 35.17
C LYS A 260 4.37 -11.80 36.41
N LYS A 261 5.32 -10.88 36.23
CA LYS A 261 5.83 -9.99 37.27
C LYS A 261 5.75 -8.54 36.79
N ARG A 262 5.67 -7.60 37.73
CA ARG A 262 5.78 -6.16 37.45
C ARG A 262 7.18 -5.66 37.78
N ILE A 263 7.63 -4.67 37.03
CA ILE A 263 8.91 -3.97 37.27
C ILE A 263 8.63 -2.82 38.24
N VAL A 264 9.39 -2.77 39.33
CA VAL A 264 9.32 -1.70 40.33
C VAL A 264 10.64 -0.92 40.29
N VAL A 265 10.52 0.39 40.15
CA VAL A 265 11.64 1.33 40.21
C VAL A 265 11.35 2.30 41.35
N GLU A 266 12.24 2.33 42.32
CA GLU A 266 12.14 3.24 43.46
C GLU A 266 12.61 4.64 43.07
N THR A 267 12.02 5.67 43.66
CA THR A 267 12.37 7.06 43.34
C THR A 267 13.85 7.36 43.59
N GLU A 268 14.44 6.76 44.62
CA GLU A 268 15.85 6.90 44.98
C GLU A 268 16.82 6.32 43.93
N ASP A 269 16.34 5.39 43.10
CA ASP A 269 17.13 4.75 42.05
C ASP A 269 17.02 5.49 40.70
N THR A 270 16.36 6.66 40.67
CA THR A 270 16.15 7.47 39.47
C THR A 270 16.87 8.81 39.55
N ARG A 271 17.45 9.24 38.42
CA ARG A 271 18.04 10.58 38.25
C ARG A 271 17.59 11.18 36.92
N ILE A 272 17.14 12.43 36.95
CA ILE A 272 16.84 13.19 35.72
C ILE A 272 18.14 13.72 35.13
N VAL A 273 18.37 13.43 33.85
CA VAL A 273 19.45 13.96 33.04
C VAL A 273 18.85 14.95 32.05
N ARG A 274 19.40 16.17 32.02
CA ARG A 274 18.96 17.24 31.12
C ARG A 274 19.97 17.37 29.99
N GLU A 275 19.47 17.38 28.76
CA GLU A 275 20.26 17.56 27.56
C GLU A 275 20.04 18.96 26.97
N GLY A 276 20.90 19.35 26.03
CA GLY A 276 20.71 20.58 25.26
C GLY A 276 19.39 20.54 24.45
N GLY A 277 18.83 21.72 24.14
CA GLY A 277 17.67 21.82 23.27
C GLY A 277 16.31 21.51 23.92
N GLY A 278 16.24 21.38 25.24
CA GLY A 278 14.97 21.13 25.96
C GLY A 278 14.61 19.65 26.09
N SER A 279 15.56 18.74 25.83
CA SER A 279 15.41 17.30 26.06
C SER A 279 15.74 16.94 27.53
N ALA A 280 15.00 16.00 28.10
CA ALA A 280 15.29 15.44 29.41
C ALA A 280 14.89 13.96 29.48
N TRP A 281 15.64 13.15 30.22
CA TRP A 281 15.37 11.73 30.39
C TRP A 281 15.69 11.20 31.80
N ILE A 282 15.14 10.04 32.15
CA ILE A 282 15.36 9.36 33.43
C ILE A 282 16.46 8.29 33.27
N LYS A 283 17.56 8.46 34.01
CA LYS A 283 18.54 7.41 34.26
C LYS A 283 18.07 6.55 35.42
N ILE A 284 17.84 5.26 35.15
CA ILE A 284 17.43 4.28 36.16
C ILE A 284 18.64 3.43 36.54
N SER A 285 19.04 3.51 37.80
CA SER A 285 20.22 2.82 38.34
C SER A 285 19.90 1.38 38.74
N LYS A 286 18.69 1.16 39.27
CA LYS A 286 18.24 -0.15 39.75
C LYS A 286 16.73 -0.29 39.59
N ALA A 287 16.31 -1.53 39.35
CA ALA A 287 14.91 -1.92 39.30
C ALA A 287 14.78 -3.36 39.83
N SER A 288 13.60 -3.72 40.32
CA SER A 288 13.32 -5.05 40.86
C SER A 288 12.03 -5.62 40.27
N LEU A 289 11.90 -6.95 40.30
CA LEU A 289 10.69 -7.65 39.89
C LEU A 289 9.87 -8.04 41.10
N VAL A 290 8.56 -7.82 41.01
CA VAL A 290 7.60 -8.18 42.06
C VAL A 290 6.51 -9.05 41.45
N ASP A 291 6.18 -10.15 42.13
CA ASP A 291 5.09 -11.03 41.73
C ASP A 291 3.75 -10.29 41.78
N LYS A 292 2.87 -10.60 40.83
CA LYS A 292 1.53 -10.02 40.77
C LYS A 292 0.57 -10.81 41.64
N GLU A 293 -0.35 -10.12 42.29
CA GLU A 293 -1.45 -10.77 43.00
C GLU A 293 -2.32 -11.53 42.00
N SER A 294 -2.76 -12.74 42.38
CA SER A 294 -3.62 -13.60 41.56
C SER A 294 -5.03 -13.01 41.49
N ILE A 295 -5.23 -12.03 40.63
CA ILE A 295 -6.56 -11.49 40.32
C ILE A 295 -7.21 -12.41 39.29
N GLU A 296 -8.44 -12.88 39.56
CA GLU A 296 -9.32 -13.48 38.55
C GLU A 296 -9.58 -12.43 37.46
N ASN A 297 -8.80 -12.49 36.38
CA ASN A 297 -8.86 -11.47 35.34
C ASN A 297 -9.98 -11.79 34.36
N LYS A 298 -10.84 -10.80 34.10
CA LYS A 298 -11.52 -10.72 32.80
C LYS A 298 -10.43 -10.64 31.74
N GLU A 299 -10.42 -11.58 30.81
CA GLU A 299 -9.61 -11.46 29.59
C GLU A 299 -10.07 -10.19 28.85
N SER A 300 -9.37 -9.08 29.05
CA SER A 300 -9.54 -7.90 28.20
C SER A 300 -8.75 -8.13 26.92
N SER A 301 -9.46 -8.35 25.83
CA SER A 301 -8.88 -8.42 24.49
C SER A 301 -8.51 -7.02 24.02
N CYS A 302 -7.44 -6.92 23.22
CA CYS A 302 -7.15 -5.67 22.50
C CYS A 302 -8.30 -5.37 21.54
N ARG A 303 -8.66 -4.09 21.40
CA ARG A 303 -9.57 -3.66 20.34
C ARG A 303 -8.95 -4.04 19.00
N VAL A 304 -9.75 -4.63 18.11
CA VAL A 304 -9.37 -4.85 16.72
C VAL A 304 -10.15 -3.82 15.88
N PRO A 305 -9.48 -3.01 15.04
CA PRO A 305 -10.19 -2.07 14.17
C PRO A 305 -11.20 -2.79 13.28
N GLU A 306 -12.32 -2.13 13.02
CA GLU A 306 -13.32 -2.64 12.08
C GLU A 306 -12.73 -2.78 10.68
N LEU A 307 -13.17 -3.80 9.93
CA LEU A 307 -12.61 -4.13 8.62
C LEU A 307 -12.92 -3.04 7.58
N LEU A 308 -14.16 -2.55 7.58
CA LEU A 308 -14.64 -1.52 6.65
C LEU A 308 -14.69 -0.17 7.36
N GLU A 309 -14.21 0.86 6.66
CA GLU A 309 -14.35 2.25 7.08
C GLU A 309 -15.79 2.73 6.89
N GLN A 310 -16.13 3.82 7.58
CA GLN A 310 -17.46 4.43 7.51
C GLN A 310 -17.90 4.71 6.05
N ARG A 311 -17.02 5.31 5.23
CA ARG A 311 -17.29 5.54 3.79
C ARG A 311 -17.60 4.25 3.02
N SER A 312 -16.94 3.16 3.36
CA SER A 312 -17.12 1.86 2.70
C SER A 312 -18.41 1.17 3.15
N LEU A 313 -18.76 1.31 4.43
CA LEU A 313 -20.02 0.82 4.99
C LEU A 313 -21.23 1.54 4.36
N GLU A 314 -21.11 2.85 4.13
CA GLU A 314 -22.14 3.64 3.44
C GLU A 314 -22.38 3.14 2.02
N ILE A 315 -21.32 2.95 1.23
CA ILE A 315 -21.42 2.40 -0.12
C ILE A 315 -22.02 0.99 -0.09
N LEU A 316 -21.53 0.12 0.81
CA LEU A 316 -22.05 -1.24 0.95
C LEU A 316 -23.56 -1.23 1.25
N SER A 317 -24.00 -0.37 2.18
CA SER A 317 -25.41 -0.24 2.52
C SER A 317 -26.27 0.26 1.35
N ALA A 318 -25.71 1.13 0.50
CA ALA A 318 -26.38 1.62 -0.69
C ALA A 318 -26.52 0.52 -1.76
N LEU A 319 -25.50 -0.32 -1.92
CA LEU A 319 -25.55 -1.48 -2.82
C LEU A 319 -26.58 -2.51 -2.35
N ASP A 320 -26.58 -2.86 -1.07
CA ASP A 320 -27.52 -3.85 -0.51
C ASP A 320 -28.98 -3.39 -0.63
N LYS A 321 -29.27 -2.08 -0.53
CA LYS A 321 -30.62 -1.52 -0.77
C LYS A 321 -31.04 -1.63 -2.23
N ASN A 322 -30.10 -1.41 -3.16
CA ASN A 322 -30.36 -1.43 -4.60
C ASN A 322 -30.46 -2.85 -5.15
N ASP A 323 -29.93 -3.86 -4.45
CA ASP A 323 -29.93 -5.26 -4.91
C ASP A 323 -31.35 -5.81 -5.15
N HIS A 324 -32.34 -5.32 -4.39
CA HIS A 324 -33.76 -5.66 -4.57
C HIS A 324 -34.42 -5.04 -5.82
N SER A 325 -33.71 -4.20 -6.58
CA SER A 325 -34.25 -3.52 -7.78
C SER A 325 -33.78 -4.13 -9.11
N TYR A 326 -32.83 -5.07 -9.09
CA TYR A 326 -32.35 -5.73 -10.31
C TYR A 326 -33.28 -6.86 -10.70
N ASP A 327 -34.32 -6.52 -11.46
CA ASP A 327 -35.22 -7.50 -12.07
C ASP A 327 -34.42 -8.33 -13.11
N LEU A 328 -34.15 -9.59 -12.78
CA LEU A 328 -33.43 -10.58 -13.60
C LEU A 328 -34.18 -10.95 -14.90
N SER A 329 -35.33 -10.34 -15.17
CA SER A 329 -36.15 -10.55 -16.37
C SER A 329 -36.04 -9.38 -17.34
N THR A 330 -34.92 -9.24 -18.03
CA THR A 330 -34.90 -8.55 -19.34
C THR A 330 -34.14 -9.37 -20.37
N SER A 331 -34.81 -9.54 -21.51
CA SER A 331 -34.56 -10.46 -22.62
C SER A 331 -33.10 -10.62 -23.05
N SER A 332 -32.62 -11.87 -23.07
CA SER A 332 -31.42 -12.28 -23.80
C SER A 332 -31.78 -12.84 -25.17
N THR A 333 -31.03 -12.42 -26.19
CA THR A 333 -30.91 -13.16 -27.45
C THR A 333 -29.87 -14.27 -27.23
N PRO A 334 -30.16 -15.55 -27.49
CA PRO A 334 -29.20 -16.61 -27.26
C PRO A 334 -28.12 -16.58 -28.34
N CYS A 335 -26.91 -16.14 -28.00
CA CYS A 335 -25.73 -16.39 -28.83
C CYS A 335 -25.22 -17.81 -28.58
N SER A 336 -25.79 -18.78 -29.29
CA SER A 336 -25.16 -20.08 -29.50
C SER A 336 -24.22 -19.95 -30.71
N GLY A 337 -22.94 -19.71 -30.41
CA GLY A 337 -21.87 -19.74 -31.39
C GLY A 337 -20.69 -20.45 -30.74
N SER A 338 -20.58 -21.75 -30.94
CA SER A 338 -19.33 -22.47 -30.71
C SER A 338 -18.33 -21.98 -31.77
N LEU A 339 -17.54 -20.96 -31.44
CA LEU A 339 -16.34 -20.64 -32.21
C LEU A 339 -15.14 -21.34 -31.59
N GLU A 340 -14.35 -21.94 -32.48
CA GLU A 340 -13.06 -22.55 -32.19
C GLU A 340 -12.17 -21.59 -31.38
N SER A 341 -11.37 -22.15 -30.48
CA SER A 341 -10.43 -21.40 -29.63
C SER A 341 -9.66 -20.38 -30.46
N PRO A 342 -9.55 -19.10 -30.04
CA PRO A 342 -8.93 -18.08 -30.87
C PRO A 342 -7.44 -18.41 -31.07
N THR A 343 -7.10 -18.91 -32.24
CA THR A 343 -5.72 -19.17 -32.64
C THR A 343 -5.14 -17.88 -33.20
N TRP A 344 -4.53 -17.09 -32.32
CA TRP A 344 -3.82 -15.87 -32.71
C TRP A 344 -2.36 -15.90 -32.27
N GLU A 345 -1.51 -15.23 -33.04
CA GLU A 345 -0.07 -15.14 -32.82
C GLU A 345 0.30 -13.71 -32.41
N LEU A 346 1.12 -13.56 -31.37
CA LEU A 346 1.64 -12.26 -30.94
C LEU A 346 3.13 -12.20 -31.28
N LYS A 347 3.60 -11.05 -31.77
CA LYS A 347 5.04 -10.75 -31.89
C LYS A 347 5.46 -9.82 -30.77
N SER A 348 6.68 -10.02 -30.26
CA SER A 348 7.26 -9.09 -29.30
C SER A 348 7.45 -7.71 -29.93
N SER A 349 7.27 -6.64 -29.14
CA SER A 349 7.59 -5.29 -29.59
C SER A 349 9.08 -5.18 -29.97
N THR A 350 9.42 -4.33 -30.93
CA THR A 350 10.83 -4.04 -31.27
C THR A 350 11.59 -3.41 -30.09
N ALA A 351 12.92 -3.53 -30.09
CA ALA A 351 13.78 -2.95 -29.04
C ALA A 351 13.69 -1.42 -28.99
N ASN A 352 13.49 -0.79 -30.14
CA ASN A 352 12.93 0.56 -30.21
C ASN A 352 11.46 0.41 -29.82
N GLY A 353 11.15 0.62 -28.54
CA GLY A 353 9.78 0.70 -28.09
C GLY A 353 9.04 1.80 -28.86
N ILE A 354 7.74 1.91 -28.65
CA ILE A 354 7.00 3.03 -29.24
C ILE A 354 7.42 4.29 -28.48
N GLU A 355 8.37 5.04 -29.05
CA GLU A 355 8.96 6.24 -28.46
C GLU A 355 7.97 7.40 -28.51
N GLY A 356 7.43 7.76 -27.34
CA GLY A 356 6.57 8.93 -27.18
C GLY A 356 6.91 9.71 -25.94
N GLY A 357 7.61 10.83 -26.13
CA GLY A 357 7.97 11.70 -25.03
C GLY A 357 8.83 11.00 -23.97
N ASN A 358 8.53 11.22 -22.70
CA ASN A 358 9.30 10.65 -21.59
C ASN A 358 8.84 9.23 -21.19
N MET A 359 8.00 8.57 -22.00
CA MET A 359 7.45 7.24 -21.70
C MET A 359 7.75 6.26 -22.83
N THR A 360 7.88 4.99 -22.49
CA THR A 360 8.00 3.88 -23.44
C THR A 360 7.25 2.66 -22.94
N HIS A 361 6.58 1.97 -23.86
CA HIS A 361 5.87 0.73 -23.56
C HIS A 361 6.54 -0.45 -24.27
N TRP A 362 6.69 -1.57 -23.57
CA TRP A 362 7.20 -2.82 -24.11
C TRP A 362 6.23 -3.96 -23.86
N THR A 363 6.00 -4.79 -24.87
CA THR A 363 5.25 -6.05 -24.72
C THR A 363 6.18 -7.20 -25.07
N ILE A 364 6.48 -8.03 -24.08
CA ILE A 364 7.49 -9.07 -24.16
C ILE A 364 6.81 -10.42 -23.97
N ILE A 365 7.15 -11.32 -24.89
CA ILE A 365 6.69 -12.70 -24.97
C ILE A 365 7.91 -13.62 -24.98
N PRO A 366 7.77 -14.88 -24.57
CA PRO A 366 8.86 -15.85 -24.61
C PRO A 366 9.29 -16.17 -26.05
N GLU A 367 10.57 -16.51 -26.23
CA GLU A 367 11.09 -17.01 -27.50
C GLU A 367 10.66 -18.48 -27.69
N SER A 368 9.71 -18.71 -28.59
CA SER A 368 9.01 -19.99 -28.74
C SER A 368 9.89 -21.18 -29.15
N ALA A 369 11.09 -20.95 -29.69
CA ALA A 369 11.98 -22.03 -30.14
C ALA A 369 12.73 -22.74 -29.00
N SER A 370 12.83 -22.13 -27.81
CA SER A 370 13.64 -22.61 -26.69
C SER A 370 12.83 -22.94 -25.42
N CYS A 371 11.54 -22.60 -25.38
CA CYS A 371 10.72 -22.73 -24.18
C CYS A 371 9.89 -24.02 -24.17
N SER A 372 10.11 -24.88 -23.19
CA SER A 372 9.34 -26.12 -22.99
C SER A 372 8.44 -26.12 -21.75
N SER A 373 8.65 -25.13 -20.86
CA SER A 373 7.98 -24.99 -19.58
C SER A 373 7.76 -23.53 -19.23
N ILE A 374 6.83 -23.26 -18.31
CA ILE A 374 6.60 -21.91 -17.77
C ILE A 374 7.84 -21.30 -17.12
N LEU A 375 8.71 -22.13 -16.54
CA LEU A 375 9.99 -21.70 -15.97
C LEU A 375 10.93 -21.15 -17.06
N ASP A 376 10.97 -21.81 -18.22
CA ASP A 376 11.80 -21.39 -19.35
C ASP A 376 11.23 -20.13 -19.99
N GLU A 377 9.90 -20.06 -20.18
CA GLU A 377 9.22 -18.87 -20.68
C GLU A 377 9.49 -17.66 -19.78
N ALA A 378 9.39 -17.82 -18.46
CA ALA A 378 9.64 -16.77 -17.49
C ALA A 378 11.09 -16.27 -17.51
N ARG A 379 12.06 -17.19 -17.61
CA ARG A 379 13.48 -16.84 -17.73
C ARG A 379 13.75 -16.10 -19.02
N SER A 380 13.24 -16.61 -20.14
CA SER A 380 13.35 -15.98 -21.46
C SER A 380 12.83 -14.54 -21.42
N VAL A 381 11.60 -14.33 -20.92
CA VAL A 381 11.01 -12.99 -20.81
C VAL A 381 11.86 -12.06 -19.92
N VAL A 382 12.29 -12.53 -18.75
CA VAL A 382 13.11 -11.72 -17.83
C VAL A 382 14.49 -11.37 -18.42
N GLU A 383 15.13 -12.30 -19.11
CA GLU A 383 16.40 -12.08 -19.80
C GLU A 383 16.23 -11.08 -20.96
N SER A 384 15.17 -11.19 -21.74
CA SER A 384 14.83 -10.22 -22.79
C SER A 384 14.59 -8.82 -22.21
N ILE A 385 13.92 -8.70 -21.06
CA ILE A 385 13.73 -7.42 -20.36
C ILE A 385 15.09 -6.82 -19.98
N LYS A 386 15.96 -7.60 -19.34
CA LYS A 386 17.30 -7.16 -18.93
C LYS A 386 18.15 -6.72 -20.13
N ALA A 387 18.11 -7.49 -21.22
CA ALA A 387 18.82 -7.16 -22.45
C ALA A 387 18.35 -5.83 -23.07
N ARG A 388 17.03 -5.59 -23.12
CA ARG A 388 16.45 -4.33 -23.64
C ARG A 388 16.76 -3.14 -22.76
N LEU A 389 16.69 -3.29 -21.44
CA LEU A 389 17.10 -2.25 -20.50
C LEU A 389 18.57 -1.85 -20.72
N ASN A 390 19.46 -2.84 -20.83
CA ASN A 390 20.88 -2.58 -21.11
C ASN A 390 21.09 -1.89 -22.47
N GLN A 391 20.39 -2.32 -23.51
CA GLN A 391 20.47 -1.71 -24.84
C GLN A 391 19.98 -0.25 -24.84
N ALA A 392 18.91 0.04 -24.09
CA ALA A 392 18.35 1.38 -23.94
C ALA A 392 19.08 2.23 -22.89
N SER A 393 20.12 1.71 -22.22
CA SER A 393 20.79 2.36 -21.08
C SER A 393 19.82 2.75 -19.94
N LEU A 394 18.77 1.97 -19.73
CA LEU A 394 17.78 2.13 -18.67
C LEU A 394 18.03 1.13 -17.53
N LYS A 395 17.57 1.46 -16.32
CA LYS A 395 17.61 0.60 -15.14
C LYS A 395 16.24 0.00 -14.86
N THR A 396 16.20 -1.06 -14.07
CA THR A 396 14.93 -1.70 -13.65
C THR A 396 14.06 -0.76 -12.79
N THR A 397 14.67 0.24 -12.16
CA THR A 397 13.97 1.34 -11.45
C THR A 397 13.21 2.29 -12.38
N ASN A 398 13.45 2.25 -13.70
CA ASN A 398 12.71 3.02 -14.68
C ASN A 398 11.37 2.36 -15.07
N ILE A 399 11.15 1.09 -14.73
CA ILE A 399 9.86 0.42 -14.95
C ILE A 399 8.87 0.95 -13.91
N VAL A 400 7.79 1.61 -14.33
CA VAL A 400 6.82 2.22 -13.41
C VAL A 400 5.57 1.36 -13.21
N SER A 401 5.15 0.62 -14.23
CA SER A 401 4.00 -0.28 -14.15
C SER A 401 4.19 -1.53 -15.00
N THR A 402 3.58 -2.62 -14.57
CA THR A 402 3.65 -3.94 -15.23
C THR A 402 2.29 -4.62 -15.26
N MET A 403 1.94 -5.17 -16.41
CA MET A 403 0.75 -6.01 -16.60
C MET A 403 1.21 -7.41 -16.98
N ILE A 404 1.04 -8.35 -16.06
CA ILE A 404 1.40 -9.76 -16.26
C ILE A 404 0.14 -10.54 -16.62
N MET A 405 0.14 -11.16 -17.79
CA MET A 405 -0.95 -12.02 -18.26
C MET A 405 -0.47 -13.46 -18.29
N LEU A 406 -1.19 -14.33 -17.60
CA LEU A 406 -0.90 -15.75 -17.48
C LEU A 406 -1.93 -16.57 -18.25
N ARG A 407 -1.53 -17.73 -18.76
CA ARG A 407 -2.48 -18.74 -19.20
C ARG A 407 -3.17 -19.42 -18.02
N SER A 408 -2.44 -19.78 -16.97
CA SER A 408 -3.00 -20.38 -15.75
C SER A 408 -2.55 -19.60 -14.51
N MET A 409 -3.46 -19.39 -13.56
CA MET A 409 -3.11 -18.75 -12.29
C MET A 409 -2.32 -19.69 -11.35
N GLU A 410 -2.24 -20.99 -11.66
CA GLU A 410 -1.38 -21.94 -10.95
C GLU A 410 0.11 -21.59 -11.06
N ASP A 411 0.49 -20.93 -12.15
CA ASP A 411 1.86 -20.52 -12.44
C ASP A 411 2.32 -19.29 -11.63
N PHE A 412 1.40 -18.62 -10.93
CA PHE A 412 1.63 -17.33 -10.25
C PHE A 412 2.85 -17.35 -9.32
N THR A 413 2.98 -18.36 -8.47
CA THR A 413 4.09 -18.46 -7.51
C THR A 413 5.44 -18.67 -8.22
N THR A 414 5.44 -19.48 -9.27
CA THR A 414 6.62 -19.79 -10.09
C THR A 414 7.11 -18.53 -10.81
N ILE A 415 6.19 -17.79 -11.44
CA ILE A 415 6.50 -16.54 -12.15
C ILE A 415 7.01 -15.48 -11.18
N ASN A 416 6.37 -15.30 -10.02
CA ASN A 416 6.80 -14.30 -9.03
C ASN A 416 8.25 -14.49 -8.59
N LYS A 417 8.69 -15.74 -8.43
CA LYS A 417 10.08 -16.04 -8.07
C LYS A 417 11.08 -15.55 -9.11
N ILE A 418 10.77 -15.72 -10.40
CA ILE A 418 11.65 -15.33 -11.51
C ILE A 418 11.54 -13.83 -11.79
N TYR A 419 10.32 -13.30 -11.84
CA TYR A 419 10.03 -11.88 -12.03
C TYR A 419 10.68 -11.02 -10.94
N GLY A 420 10.70 -11.48 -9.68
CA GLY A 420 11.38 -10.79 -8.58
C GLY A 420 12.87 -10.55 -8.81
N THR A 421 13.55 -11.38 -9.62
CA THR A 421 14.97 -11.20 -9.97
C THR A 421 15.26 -10.01 -10.88
N LEU A 422 14.22 -9.31 -11.36
CA LEU A 422 14.34 -8.01 -12.04
C LEU A 422 14.58 -6.86 -11.05
N PHE A 423 14.21 -7.00 -9.78
CA PHE A 423 14.25 -5.90 -8.81
C PHE A 423 15.19 -6.25 -7.65
N PRO A 424 16.52 -6.09 -7.84
CA PRO A 424 17.49 -6.26 -6.76
C PRO A 424 17.40 -5.14 -5.72
N HIS A 425 16.85 -3.99 -6.10
CA HIS A 425 16.61 -2.80 -5.27
C HIS A 425 15.14 -2.78 -4.78
N PRO A 426 14.85 -2.11 -3.64
CA PRO A 426 13.48 -1.96 -3.14
C PRO A 426 12.61 -1.18 -4.13
N ASN A 427 11.30 -1.16 -3.84
CA ASN A 427 10.28 -0.46 -4.62
C ASN A 427 10.16 -0.99 -6.06
N PRO A 428 9.83 -2.27 -6.28
CA PRO A 428 9.49 -2.78 -7.61
C PRO A 428 8.33 -2.00 -8.24
N ALA A 429 8.15 -2.09 -9.55
CA ALA A 429 7.07 -1.38 -10.26
C ALA A 429 5.68 -1.73 -9.71
N SER A 430 4.70 -0.85 -9.96
CA SER A 430 3.29 -1.22 -9.75
C SER A 430 2.90 -2.38 -10.68
N ARG A 431 1.94 -3.21 -10.28
CA ARG A 431 1.62 -4.44 -11.02
C ARG A 431 0.16 -4.84 -10.96
N VAL A 432 -0.33 -5.34 -12.09
CA VAL A 432 -1.55 -6.15 -12.18
C VAL A 432 -1.18 -7.54 -12.71
N THR A 433 -1.83 -8.59 -12.20
CA THR A 433 -1.59 -9.96 -12.67
C THR A 433 -2.90 -10.71 -12.81
N ILE A 434 -3.26 -11.09 -14.03
CA ILE A 434 -4.50 -11.81 -14.34
C ILE A 434 -4.20 -13.08 -15.13
N SER A 435 -5.12 -14.03 -15.08
CA SER A 435 -5.12 -15.15 -16.03
C SER A 435 -6.15 -14.90 -17.13
N CYS A 436 -5.73 -15.05 -18.37
CA CYS A 436 -6.61 -14.95 -19.54
C CYS A 436 -6.98 -16.32 -20.13
N GLY A 437 -6.54 -17.43 -19.52
CA GLY A 437 -6.96 -18.78 -19.89
C GLY A 437 -6.77 -19.11 -21.38
N SER A 438 -7.84 -19.61 -22.00
CA SER A 438 -7.89 -19.94 -23.44
C SER A 438 -7.85 -18.73 -24.37
N SER A 439 -8.03 -17.51 -23.86
CA SER A 439 -7.95 -16.28 -24.67
C SER A 439 -6.51 -15.87 -24.99
N MET A 440 -5.51 -16.48 -24.33
CA MET A 440 -4.07 -16.27 -24.60
C MET A 440 -3.63 -16.90 -25.94
N PRO A 441 -2.65 -16.31 -26.65
CA PRO A 441 -2.08 -16.85 -27.91
C PRO A 441 -1.57 -18.28 -27.77
N LEU A 442 -1.76 -19.12 -28.78
CA LEU A 442 -1.27 -20.51 -28.76
C LEU A 442 0.21 -20.59 -28.41
N ASN A 443 0.59 -21.59 -27.61
CA ASN A 443 1.97 -21.86 -27.18
C ASN A 443 2.66 -20.72 -26.41
N ILE A 444 1.90 -19.73 -25.93
CA ILE A 444 2.38 -18.70 -25.02
C ILE A 444 1.61 -18.84 -23.71
N SER A 445 2.35 -18.94 -22.60
CA SER A 445 1.80 -19.07 -21.24
C SER A 445 2.01 -17.81 -20.41
N LEU A 446 2.97 -16.96 -20.80
CA LEU A 446 3.31 -15.71 -20.13
C LEU A 446 3.45 -14.55 -21.13
N ILE A 447 2.79 -13.42 -20.84
CA ILE A 447 3.04 -12.14 -21.50
C ILE A 447 3.28 -11.09 -20.41
N ILE A 448 4.33 -10.29 -20.55
CA ILE A 448 4.59 -9.15 -19.69
C ILE A 448 4.57 -7.87 -20.51
N HIS A 449 3.63 -6.99 -20.20
CA HIS A 449 3.61 -5.63 -20.69
C HIS A 449 4.19 -4.68 -19.63
N LEU A 450 5.08 -3.79 -20.05
CA LEU A 450 5.83 -2.88 -19.19
C LEU A 450 5.63 -1.45 -19.65
N THR A 451 5.46 -0.55 -18.68
CA THR A 451 5.51 0.89 -18.90
C THR A 451 6.75 1.43 -18.21
N LEU A 452 7.61 2.10 -18.98
CA LEU A 452 8.90 2.63 -18.56
C LEU A 452 8.93 4.14 -18.70
N HIS A 453 9.46 4.81 -17.68
CA HIS A 453 9.72 6.23 -17.73
C HIS A 453 11.19 6.50 -18.10
N ILE A 454 11.39 7.24 -19.19
CA ILE A 454 12.72 7.70 -19.62
C ILE A 454 13.10 8.91 -18.76
N PRO A 455 14.13 8.79 -17.91
CA PRO A 455 14.51 9.86 -17.00
C PRO A 455 15.12 11.04 -17.77
N SER A 456 14.89 12.26 -17.27
CA SER A 456 15.57 13.48 -17.72
C SER A 456 16.60 13.91 -16.66
N ALA A 457 17.56 14.76 -17.01
CA ALA A 457 18.59 15.25 -16.08
C ALA A 457 18.02 15.95 -14.83
N THR A 458 16.75 16.37 -14.87
CA THR A 458 16.02 17.06 -13.81
C THR A 458 15.02 16.18 -13.05
N SER A 459 14.87 14.90 -13.39
CA SER A 459 13.84 14.04 -12.78
C SER A 459 14.18 13.67 -11.34
N SER A 460 13.21 13.83 -10.43
CA SER A 460 13.32 13.38 -9.05
C SER A 460 13.36 11.84 -8.95
N PRO A 461 13.93 11.27 -7.87
CA PRO A 461 13.91 9.83 -7.67
C PRO A 461 12.48 9.30 -7.52
N ARG A 462 12.24 8.11 -8.07
CA ARG A 462 10.94 7.43 -7.96
C ARG A 462 10.61 7.13 -6.50
N LYS A 463 9.43 7.58 -6.06
CA LYS A 463 8.81 7.17 -4.80
C LYS A 463 7.84 6.03 -5.06
N ALA A 464 7.72 5.11 -4.12
CA ALA A 464 6.72 4.05 -4.18
C ALA A 464 6.11 3.81 -2.81
N LEU A 465 4.84 3.39 -2.82
CA LEU A 465 4.20 2.80 -1.66
C LEU A 465 4.37 1.28 -1.78
N HIS A 466 5.21 0.72 -0.92
CA HIS A 466 5.52 -0.71 -0.86
C HIS A 466 5.23 -1.21 0.56
N VAL A 467 4.26 -2.12 0.73
CA VAL A 467 3.82 -2.62 2.04
C VAL A 467 4.04 -4.13 2.08
N GLN A 468 5.02 -4.57 2.86
CA GLN A 468 5.39 -5.99 2.91
C GLN A 468 4.99 -6.66 4.24
N SER A 469 4.73 -5.89 5.28
CA SER A 469 4.25 -6.38 6.58
C SER A 469 2.74 -6.54 6.64
N ARG A 470 2.29 -7.50 7.47
CA ARG A 470 0.87 -7.63 7.84
C ARG A 470 0.51 -6.57 8.88
N SER A 471 -0.52 -5.78 8.59
CA SER A 471 -1.12 -4.80 9.51
C SER A 471 -2.64 -4.79 9.34
N TYR A 472 -3.35 -3.93 10.08
CA TYR A 472 -4.79 -3.72 9.86
C TYR A 472 -5.09 -2.75 8.69
N TRP A 473 -4.08 -2.01 8.21
CA TRP A 473 -4.29 -0.93 7.25
C TRP A 473 -4.34 -1.39 5.80
N ALA A 474 -3.33 -2.08 5.30
CA ALA A 474 -3.32 -2.52 3.90
C ALA A 474 -2.81 -3.95 3.77
N PRO A 475 -3.32 -4.73 2.80
CA PRO A 475 -2.77 -6.04 2.49
C PRO A 475 -1.30 -5.93 2.10
N ALA A 476 -0.49 -6.84 2.64
CA ALA A 476 0.90 -6.98 2.20
C ALA A 476 0.96 -7.44 0.74
N ASN A 477 1.98 -7.03 -0.01
CA ASN A 477 2.16 -7.48 -1.38
C ASN A 477 2.30 -9.02 -1.42
N ILE A 478 1.53 -9.68 -2.31
CA ILE A 478 1.57 -11.14 -2.51
C ILE A 478 2.59 -11.56 -3.60
N GLY A 479 3.48 -10.66 -3.98
CA GLY A 479 4.51 -10.84 -4.99
C GLY A 479 5.41 -9.59 -5.09
N PRO A 480 6.41 -9.57 -5.96
CA PRO A 480 7.37 -8.47 -6.04
C PRO A 480 6.80 -7.31 -6.86
N TYR A 481 6.04 -6.43 -6.22
CA TYR A 481 5.46 -5.20 -6.80
C TYR A 481 5.20 -4.17 -5.69
N SER A 482 5.10 -2.88 -6.06
CA SER A 482 4.64 -1.83 -5.14
C SER A 482 3.15 -1.55 -5.35
N GLN A 483 2.42 -1.16 -4.31
CA GLN A 483 1.00 -0.76 -4.43
C GLN A 483 0.84 0.45 -5.35
N ALA A 484 1.76 1.40 -5.27
CA ALA A 484 1.80 2.56 -6.15
C ALA A 484 3.24 2.98 -6.46
N SER A 485 3.46 3.58 -7.62
CA SER A 485 4.77 4.07 -8.06
C SER A 485 4.62 5.44 -8.71
N SER A 486 5.33 6.44 -8.18
CA SER A 486 5.32 7.79 -8.73
C SER A 486 6.01 7.86 -10.09
N LEU A 487 5.48 8.68 -10.97
CA LEU A 487 6.15 9.01 -12.21
C LEU A 487 7.19 10.12 -11.96
N PRO A 488 8.46 9.92 -12.34
CA PRO A 488 9.49 10.97 -12.21
C PRO A 488 9.18 12.18 -13.13
N SER A 489 8.58 13.25 -12.62
CA SER A 489 8.28 14.45 -13.41
C SER A 489 9.44 15.45 -13.39
N SER A 490 9.66 16.16 -14.51
CA SER A 490 10.56 17.33 -14.58
C SER A 490 9.88 18.62 -14.08
N LEU A 491 8.55 18.64 -13.94
CA LEU A 491 7.78 19.79 -13.49
C LEU A 491 7.36 19.55 -12.04
N SER A 492 7.81 20.41 -11.15
CA SER A 492 7.64 20.29 -9.69
C SER A 492 6.20 20.38 -9.19
N SER A 493 5.20 20.58 -10.07
CA SER A 493 3.83 20.94 -9.70
C SER A 493 2.75 19.91 -10.05
N SER A 494 3.07 18.80 -10.73
CA SER A 494 2.10 17.71 -10.97
C SER A 494 2.74 16.34 -10.79
N GLN A 495 2.43 15.69 -9.67
CA GLN A 495 2.82 14.32 -9.39
C GLN A 495 1.70 13.37 -9.84
N THR A 496 2.04 12.37 -10.64
CA THR A 496 1.16 11.27 -11.02
C THR A 496 1.74 9.94 -10.51
N LEU A 497 0.87 8.98 -10.22
CA LEU A 497 1.27 7.64 -9.77
C LEU A 497 0.56 6.56 -10.57
N THR A 498 1.27 5.48 -10.88
CA THR A 498 0.65 4.24 -11.34
C THR A 498 0.23 3.40 -10.14
N ILE A 499 -0.90 2.70 -10.24
CA ILE A 499 -1.50 1.95 -9.13
C ILE A 499 -1.61 0.47 -9.50
N ALA A 500 -1.20 -0.40 -8.59
CA ALA A 500 -1.31 -1.85 -8.73
C ALA A 500 -2.75 -2.34 -8.57
N GLY A 501 -3.01 -3.56 -9.02
CA GLY A 501 -4.31 -4.20 -8.83
C GLY A 501 -4.60 -4.50 -7.36
N GLN A 502 -5.84 -4.25 -6.92
CA GLN A 502 -6.30 -4.45 -5.55
C GLN A 502 -7.32 -5.58 -5.45
N ILE A 503 -6.96 -6.65 -4.74
CA ILE A 503 -7.85 -7.77 -4.40
C ILE A 503 -8.33 -7.65 -2.94
N PRO A 504 -9.50 -8.21 -2.57
CA PRO A 504 -10.13 -7.99 -1.26
C PRO A 504 -9.54 -8.89 -0.18
N LEU A 505 -8.24 -8.81 0.06
CA LEU A 505 -7.62 -9.49 1.19
C LEU A 505 -7.96 -8.74 2.48
N ILE A 506 -8.28 -9.49 3.53
CA ILE A 506 -8.34 -8.96 4.90
C ILE A 506 -6.90 -8.68 5.34
N PRO A 507 -6.49 -7.40 5.56
CA PRO A 507 -5.08 -7.02 5.69
C PRO A 507 -4.29 -7.83 6.73
N HIS A 508 -4.85 -8.02 7.92
CA HIS A 508 -4.14 -8.64 9.03
C HIS A 508 -4.01 -10.17 8.90
N THR A 509 -4.91 -10.83 8.13
CA THR A 509 -4.87 -12.29 7.93
C THR A 509 -4.34 -12.72 6.57
N MET A 510 -4.34 -11.84 5.57
CA MET A 510 -4.02 -12.15 4.17
C MET A 510 -4.92 -13.26 3.57
N LEU A 511 -6.18 -13.35 4.03
CA LEU A 511 -7.22 -14.25 3.54
C LEU A 511 -8.33 -13.46 2.83
N LEU A 512 -9.04 -14.12 1.92
CA LEU A 512 -10.25 -13.57 1.29
C LEU A 512 -11.44 -13.64 2.26
N PRO A 513 -12.42 -12.71 2.17
CA PRO A 513 -13.63 -12.74 2.97
C PRO A 513 -14.44 -14.00 2.63
N THR A 514 -14.71 -14.84 3.63
CA THR A 514 -15.36 -16.16 3.46
C THR A 514 -16.83 -16.14 3.87
N SER A 515 -17.51 -14.99 3.64
CA SER A 515 -18.75 -14.51 4.27
C SER A 515 -18.53 -13.89 5.66
N LEU A 516 -18.70 -12.57 5.73
CA LEU A 516 -18.89 -11.87 7.00
C LEU A 516 -20.28 -12.25 7.56
N PRO A 517 -20.52 -12.14 8.88
CA PRO A 517 -21.84 -12.35 9.47
C PRO A 517 -22.90 -11.31 9.04
N SER A 518 -22.56 -10.39 8.12
CA SER A 518 -23.49 -9.42 7.53
C SER A 518 -24.38 -10.08 6.46
N SER A 519 -25.61 -9.60 6.31
CA SER A 519 -26.57 -10.05 5.30
C SER A 519 -26.17 -9.71 3.84
N SER A 520 -25.02 -9.08 3.65
CA SER A 520 -24.54 -8.57 2.36
C SER A 520 -23.99 -9.69 1.46
N SER A 521 -24.17 -9.55 0.15
CA SER A 521 -23.61 -10.49 -0.83
C SER A 521 -22.08 -10.60 -0.72
N PRO A 522 -21.47 -11.81 -0.81
CA PRO A 522 -20.02 -11.97 -0.84
C PRO A 522 -19.33 -11.09 -1.90
N PHE A 523 -19.96 -10.95 -3.07
CA PHE A 523 -19.47 -10.10 -4.15
C PHE A 523 -19.46 -8.62 -3.77
N HIS A 524 -20.46 -8.13 -3.01
CA HIS A 524 -20.48 -6.74 -2.53
C HIS A 524 -19.32 -6.48 -1.58
N ILE A 525 -19.11 -7.36 -0.61
CA ILE A 525 -17.97 -7.26 0.31
C ILE A 525 -16.64 -7.29 -0.44
N SER A 526 -16.47 -8.24 -1.37
CA SER A 526 -15.29 -8.33 -2.22
C SER A 526 -15.06 -7.04 -3.01
N THR A 527 -16.10 -6.48 -3.63
CA THR A 527 -16.04 -5.25 -4.42
C THR A 527 -15.66 -4.04 -3.58
N ILE A 528 -16.26 -3.89 -2.40
CA ILE A 528 -16.05 -2.74 -1.51
C ILE A 528 -14.71 -2.82 -0.77
N LEU A 529 -14.30 -4.00 -0.30
CA LEU A 529 -13.04 -4.15 0.42
C LEU A 529 -11.83 -3.88 -0.51
N SER A 530 -11.88 -4.35 -1.75
CA SER A 530 -10.85 -4.07 -2.75
C SER A 530 -10.84 -2.60 -3.18
N LEU A 531 -12.01 -1.96 -3.31
CA LEU A 531 -12.12 -0.52 -3.54
C LEU A 531 -11.55 0.28 -2.37
N GLN A 532 -11.82 -0.11 -1.13
CA GLN A 532 -11.25 0.52 0.06
C GLN A 532 -9.72 0.48 0.06
N HIS A 533 -9.11 -0.64 -0.34
CA HIS A 533 -7.65 -0.72 -0.47
C HIS A 533 -7.11 0.27 -1.50
N LEU A 534 -7.80 0.43 -2.63
CA LEU A 534 -7.48 1.43 -3.64
C LEU A 534 -7.55 2.86 -3.07
N LEU A 535 -8.61 3.17 -2.31
CA LEU A 535 -8.77 4.48 -1.69
C LEU A 535 -7.72 4.75 -0.60
N ARG A 536 -7.36 3.76 0.22
CA ARG A 536 -6.27 3.88 1.21
C ARG A 536 -4.94 4.20 0.55
N ILE A 537 -4.65 3.57 -0.59
CA ILE A 537 -3.46 3.89 -1.39
C ILE A 537 -3.52 5.33 -1.87
N ALA A 538 -4.67 5.78 -2.36
CA ALA A 538 -4.86 7.14 -2.83
C ALA A 538 -4.65 8.16 -1.70
N ASP A 539 -5.25 7.94 -0.54
CA ASP A 539 -5.09 8.79 0.65
C ASP A 539 -3.61 8.87 1.08
N ALA A 540 -2.93 7.73 1.20
CA ALA A 540 -1.52 7.67 1.62
C ALA A 540 -0.52 8.21 0.58
N THR A 541 -0.93 8.34 -0.68
CA THR A 541 -0.11 8.90 -1.76
C THR A 541 -0.57 10.27 -2.22
N SER A 542 -1.54 10.87 -1.51
CA SER A 542 -2.12 12.18 -1.80
C SER A 542 -2.69 12.28 -3.22
N ILE A 543 -3.22 11.18 -3.76
CA ILE A 543 -3.99 11.19 -5.01
C ILE A 543 -5.31 11.92 -4.73
N LYS A 544 -5.69 12.82 -5.63
CA LYS A 544 -6.96 13.57 -5.57
C LYS A 544 -7.92 13.20 -6.72
N TRP A 545 -7.46 12.47 -7.74
CA TRP A 545 -8.27 12.01 -8.88
C TRP A 545 -7.71 10.73 -9.52
N PHE A 546 -8.59 9.91 -10.08
CA PHE A 546 -8.25 8.73 -10.87
C PHE A 546 -8.55 8.94 -12.35
N THR A 547 -7.65 8.50 -13.23
CA THR A 547 -7.82 8.70 -14.69
C THR A 547 -8.86 7.77 -15.29
N SER A 548 -8.99 6.56 -14.76
CA SER A 548 -9.98 5.55 -15.15
C SER A 548 -10.01 4.42 -14.11
N ALA A 549 -10.97 3.50 -14.24
CA ALA A 549 -10.97 2.24 -13.50
C ALA A 549 -11.41 1.06 -14.36
N CYS A 550 -10.67 -0.05 -14.24
CA CYS A 550 -11.08 -1.36 -14.70
C CYS A 550 -11.29 -2.25 -13.48
N ILE A 551 -12.40 -3.00 -13.45
CA ILE A 551 -12.56 -4.13 -12.53
C ILE A 551 -12.41 -5.44 -13.30
N TYR A 552 -11.50 -6.31 -12.86
CA TYR A 552 -11.39 -7.66 -13.40
C TYR A 552 -12.27 -8.60 -12.59
N ILE A 553 -13.04 -9.45 -13.27
CA ILE A 553 -13.93 -10.45 -12.66
C ILE A 553 -13.63 -11.81 -13.32
N PRO A 554 -13.40 -12.89 -12.54
CA PRO A 554 -13.15 -14.20 -13.10
C PRO A 554 -14.42 -14.80 -13.70
N THR A 555 -14.24 -15.67 -14.68
CA THR A 555 -15.34 -16.41 -15.29
C THR A 555 -15.85 -17.45 -14.30
N PRO A 556 -17.17 -17.59 -14.10
CA PRO A 556 -17.70 -18.62 -13.23
C PRO A 556 -17.37 -20.02 -13.76
N HIS A 557 -16.82 -20.89 -12.89
CA HIS A 557 -16.50 -22.28 -13.25
C HIS A 557 -17.79 -23.09 -13.46
N PRO A 558 -17.83 -23.98 -14.48
CA PRO A 558 -19.04 -24.74 -14.85
C PRO A 558 -19.56 -25.72 -13.78
N GLU A 559 -18.81 -25.98 -12.70
CA GLU A 559 -19.22 -26.88 -11.61
C GLU A 559 -19.98 -26.17 -10.47
N SER A 560 -20.00 -24.84 -10.41
CA SER A 560 -20.98 -24.14 -9.58
C SER A 560 -22.31 -24.09 -10.34
N SER A 561 -23.39 -24.54 -9.70
CA SER A 561 -24.72 -24.62 -10.29
C SER A 561 -25.33 -23.24 -10.52
N SER A 562 -24.83 -22.52 -11.54
CA SER A 562 -25.33 -21.35 -12.30
C SER A 562 -24.12 -20.45 -12.63
N PRO A 563 -23.94 -19.90 -13.87
CA PRO A 563 -24.90 -18.93 -14.39
C PRO A 563 -25.01 -18.80 -15.94
N SER A 564 -26.03 -18.06 -16.38
CA SER A 564 -26.19 -17.51 -17.73
C SER A 564 -25.41 -16.18 -17.92
N PRO A 565 -25.16 -15.71 -19.17
CA PRO A 565 -24.55 -14.41 -19.49
C PRO A 565 -25.24 -13.16 -18.92
N SER A 566 -26.36 -13.32 -18.20
CA SER A 566 -27.04 -12.28 -17.41
C SER A 566 -26.27 -11.87 -16.14
N CYS A 567 -25.26 -12.65 -15.70
CA CYS A 567 -24.52 -12.40 -14.47
C CYS A 567 -23.49 -11.26 -14.60
N SER A 568 -22.61 -11.27 -15.61
CA SER A 568 -21.51 -10.29 -15.74
C SER A 568 -22.00 -8.85 -15.93
N SER A 569 -23.12 -8.66 -16.64
CA SER A 569 -23.78 -7.35 -16.78
C SER A 569 -24.26 -6.80 -15.43
N ALA A 570 -24.85 -7.65 -14.58
CA ALA A 570 -25.29 -7.25 -13.24
C ALA A 570 -24.09 -6.93 -12.32
N LEU A 571 -23.05 -7.76 -12.34
CA LEU A 571 -21.82 -7.52 -11.57
C LEU A 571 -21.14 -6.20 -12.00
N SER A 572 -21.11 -5.90 -13.30
CA SER A 572 -20.58 -4.64 -13.82
C SER A 572 -21.34 -3.42 -13.28
N LYS A 573 -22.69 -3.50 -13.25
CA LYS A 573 -23.54 -2.43 -12.69
C LYS A 573 -23.27 -2.21 -11.20
N ILE A 574 -23.14 -3.28 -10.43
CA ILE A 574 -22.84 -3.21 -8.98
C ILE A 574 -21.48 -2.52 -8.76
N ALA A 575 -20.44 -2.96 -9.46
CA ALA A 575 -19.12 -2.34 -9.36
C ALA A 575 -19.12 -0.87 -9.79
N TYR A 576 -19.84 -0.54 -10.86
CA TYR A 576 -20.01 0.85 -11.31
C TYR A 576 -20.77 1.71 -10.30
N GLN A 577 -21.77 1.17 -9.60
CA GLN A 577 -22.46 1.91 -8.54
C GLN A 577 -21.50 2.27 -7.40
N ALA A 578 -20.61 1.36 -7.01
CA ALA A 578 -19.57 1.66 -6.02
C ALA A 578 -18.61 2.76 -6.52
N TRP A 579 -18.13 2.64 -7.77
CA TRP A 579 -17.28 3.66 -8.39
C TRP A 579 -17.96 5.02 -8.52
N LYS A 580 -19.25 5.04 -8.86
CA LYS A 580 -20.05 6.25 -8.97
C LYS A 580 -20.26 6.90 -7.61
N HIS A 581 -20.49 6.12 -6.56
CA HIS A 581 -20.72 6.65 -5.22
C HIS A 581 -19.52 7.44 -4.70
N ILE A 582 -18.30 6.93 -4.90
CA ILE A 582 -17.08 7.64 -4.46
C ILE A 582 -16.82 8.93 -5.26
N HIS A 583 -17.39 9.06 -6.47
CA HIS A 583 -17.24 10.22 -7.35
C HIS A 583 -18.41 11.21 -7.29
N THR A 584 -19.44 10.91 -6.50
CA THR A 584 -20.62 11.77 -6.37
C THR A 584 -20.55 12.49 -5.02
N PRO A 585 -20.56 13.84 -4.98
CA PRO A 585 -20.57 14.55 -3.71
C PRO A 585 -21.83 14.19 -2.91
N PRO A 586 -21.75 14.13 -1.57
CA PRO A 586 -22.93 13.90 -0.73
C PRO A 586 -23.98 14.98 -1.00
N SER A 587 -25.23 14.57 -1.16
CA SER A 587 -26.34 15.51 -1.37
C SER A 587 -26.52 16.40 -0.13
N PRO A 588 -26.77 17.71 -0.27
CA PRO A 588 -26.99 18.62 0.85
C PRO A 588 -28.25 18.28 1.70
N ASP A 589 -29.10 17.37 1.24
CA ASP A 589 -30.36 16.98 1.90
C ASP A 589 -30.24 15.75 2.84
N SER A 590 -29.03 15.32 3.22
CA SER A 590 -28.91 14.35 4.32
C SER A 590 -29.09 15.10 5.65
N ASP A 591 -30.22 14.85 6.33
CA ASP A 591 -30.63 15.40 7.64
C ASP A 591 -29.55 15.28 8.75
N HIS A 592 -28.51 16.10 8.68
CA HIS A 592 -27.67 16.44 9.83
C HIS A 592 -28.02 17.87 10.27
N ASP A 593 -28.35 17.99 11.55
CA ASP A 593 -28.96 19.13 12.21
C ASP A 593 -28.44 20.50 11.78
N SER A 594 -29.38 21.43 11.62
CA SER A 594 -29.26 22.79 11.10
C SER A 594 -28.53 23.79 12.00
N ASP A 595 -27.42 23.40 12.63
CA ASP A 595 -26.61 24.29 13.51
C ASP A 595 -25.21 24.60 12.95
N ALA A 596 -25.00 24.49 11.63
CA ALA A 596 -23.79 25.01 11.01
C ALA A 596 -23.90 26.55 10.86
N GLU A 597 -23.14 27.29 11.68
CA GLU A 597 -23.02 28.75 11.55
C GLU A 597 -22.59 29.16 10.12
N PRO A 598 -23.13 30.27 9.58
CA PRO A 598 -22.84 30.69 8.22
C PRO A 598 -21.36 31.07 8.04
N ARG A 599 -20.74 30.54 6.99
CA ARG A 599 -19.35 30.81 6.55
C ARG A 599 -18.96 32.29 6.68
N ASP A 600 -18.03 32.59 7.59
CA ASP A 600 -17.46 33.93 7.75
C ASP A 600 -16.35 34.19 6.71
N LEU A 601 -16.70 34.96 5.68
CA LEU A 601 -15.82 35.37 4.58
C LEU A 601 -14.71 36.35 5.02
N TRP A 602 -14.71 36.80 6.27
CA TRP A 602 -13.68 37.69 6.81
C TRP A 602 -12.44 36.93 7.29
N GLU A 603 -12.57 35.69 7.79
CA GLU A 603 -11.44 34.85 8.20
C GLU A 603 -10.60 34.33 7.01
N GLU A 604 -11.23 34.06 5.86
CA GLU A 604 -10.55 33.58 4.64
C GLU A 604 -9.53 34.59 4.09
N LYS A 605 -9.80 35.89 4.26
CA LYS A 605 -9.02 36.96 3.61
C LYS A 605 -7.70 37.28 4.32
N PHE A 606 -7.51 36.82 5.56
CA PHE A 606 -6.30 37.10 6.36
C PHE A 606 -5.43 35.86 6.67
N ARG A 607 -5.69 34.69 6.06
CA ARG A 607 -4.90 33.43 6.21
C ARG A 607 -3.61 33.37 5.38
N TYR A 608 -2.75 34.39 5.41
CA TYR A 608 -1.38 34.32 4.87
C TYR A 608 -0.27 34.34 5.93
N SER A 609 -0.61 33.99 7.18
CA SER A 609 0.38 33.77 8.23
C SER A 609 0.00 32.58 9.10
N ASN A 610 0.79 31.51 9.00
CA ASN A 610 0.96 30.40 9.95
C ASN A 610 -0.22 30.17 10.91
N THR A 611 -1.17 29.31 10.53
CA THR A 611 -2.02 28.47 11.41
C THR A 611 -3.12 27.82 10.56
N THR A 612 -3.08 26.51 10.38
CA THR A 612 -4.22 25.72 9.85
C THR A 612 -5.22 25.49 11.00
N PRO A 613 -6.55 25.57 10.79
CA PRO A 613 -7.51 25.58 11.89
C PRO A 613 -7.88 24.17 12.37
N LEU A 614 -8.25 24.13 13.65
CA LEU A 614 -8.91 23.00 14.32
C LEU A 614 -10.28 22.70 13.67
N SER A 615 -10.42 21.53 13.06
CA SER A 615 -11.73 20.91 12.81
C SER A 615 -11.69 19.43 13.17
N ASN A 616 -12.60 19.01 14.04
CA ASN A 616 -12.78 17.65 14.58
C ASN A 616 -13.27 16.60 13.55
N GLU A 617 -13.10 16.86 12.27
CA GLU A 617 -13.50 15.97 11.19
C GLU A 617 -12.22 15.58 10.45
N HIS A 618 -11.91 14.27 10.41
CA HIS A 618 -11.10 13.75 9.32
C HIS A 618 -11.78 14.23 8.04
N THR A 619 -11.17 15.17 7.32
CA THR A 619 -11.64 15.58 6.02
C THR A 619 -11.61 14.34 5.15
N THR A 620 -12.75 13.65 5.04
CA THR A 620 -12.91 12.51 4.15
C THR A 620 -12.56 13.02 2.77
N THR A 621 -11.43 12.56 2.25
CA THR A 621 -10.93 12.88 0.91
C THR A 621 -12.02 12.52 -0.08
N THR A 622 -12.66 13.55 -0.63
CA THR A 622 -13.60 13.39 -1.74
C THR A 622 -12.79 13.20 -3.01
N TYR A 623 -13.26 12.31 -3.87
CA TYR A 623 -12.71 12.10 -5.21
C TYR A 623 -13.79 12.58 -6.17
N PRO A 624 -13.58 13.57 -7.05
CA PRO A 624 -12.42 14.47 -7.13
C PRO A 624 -12.22 15.30 -5.86
N GLY A 625 -10.96 15.58 -5.53
CA GLY A 625 -10.65 16.66 -4.61
C GLY A 625 -11.11 18.00 -5.20
N HIS A 626 -11.85 18.81 -4.43
CA HIS A 626 -12.48 20.04 -4.92
C HIS A 626 -11.51 21.08 -5.53
N GLU A 627 -10.22 20.99 -5.23
CA GLU A 627 -9.19 21.96 -5.64
C GLU A 627 -8.66 21.76 -7.06
N ILE A 628 -8.83 20.57 -7.65
CA ILE A 628 -8.16 20.20 -8.92
C ILE A 628 -9.07 20.32 -10.14
N LEU A 629 -10.40 20.27 -9.96
CA LEU A 629 -11.34 20.34 -11.07
C LEU A 629 -11.58 21.79 -11.50
N GLN A 630 -11.42 22.06 -12.79
CA GLN A 630 -11.77 23.35 -13.39
C GLN A 630 -13.22 23.41 -13.90
N SER A 631 -13.98 22.31 -13.81
CA SER A 631 -15.36 22.21 -14.27
C SER A 631 -16.33 21.99 -13.10
N ASP A 632 -17.44 22.73 -13.11
CA ASP A 632 -18.52 22.62 -12.12
C ASP A 632 -19.40 21.37 -12.32
N THR A 633 -19.19 20.60 -13.40
CA THR A 633 -19.99 19.39 -13.67
C THR A 633 -19.38 18.16 -12.99
N PRO A 634 -20.11 17.45 -12.10
CA PRO A 634 -19.64 16.22 -11.51
C PRO A 634 -19.35 15.21 -12.62
N THR A 635 -18.08 14.83 -12.74
CA THR A 635 -17.61 13.92 -13.78
C THR A 635 -17.13 12.64 -13.13
N ILE A 636 -17.68 11.51 -13.56
CA ILE A 636 -17.24 10.19 -13.10
C ILE A 636 -16.15 9.73 -14.07
N PRO A 637 -14.95 9.34 -13.59
CA PRO A 637 -13.92 8.82 -14.48
C PRO A 637 -14.39 7.56 -15.23
N PRO A 638 -13.85 7.31 -16.44
CA PRO A 638 -14.20 6.14 -17.25
C PRO A 638 -14.09 4.83 -16.47
N PHE A 639 -15.08 3.97 -16.63
CA PHE A 639 -15.16 2.68 -15.96
C PHE A 639 -15.56 1.56 -16.93
N TRP A 640 -14.94 0.39 -16.80
CA TRP A 640 -15.37 -0.83 -17.47
C TRP A 640 -15.02 -2.07 -16.66
N THR A 641 -15.72 -3.16 -16.96
CA THR A 641 -15.49 -4.49 -16.41
C THR A 641 -14.84 -5.39 -17.46
N ALA A 642 -13.79 -6.11 -17.06
CA ALA A 642 -13.12 -7.10 -17.88
C ALA A 642 -13.30 -8.50 -17.29
N GLU A 643 -13.99 -9.37 -18.02
CA GLU A 643 -14.13 -10.78 -17.63
C GLU A 643 -12.88 -11.56 -18.06
N VAL A 644 -12.18 -12.12 -17.07
CA VAL A 644 -10.93 -12.86 -17.22
C VAL A 644 -11.11 -14.30 -16.77
N ASP A 645 -10.11 -15.15 -16.95
CA ASP A 645 -10.23 -16.56 -16.57
C ASP A 645 -10.19 -16.75 -15.05
N SER A 646 -9.16 -16.22 -14.40
CA SER A 646 -8.99 -16.29 -12.95
C SER A 646 -8.11 -15.16 -12.41
N LEU A 647 -8.21 -14.90 -11.12
CA LEU A 647 -7.48 -13.86 -10.39
C LEU A 647 -6.58 -14.47 -9.29
N PRO A 648 -5.54 -13.74 -8.85
CA PRO A 648 -4.67 -14.20 -7.78
C PRO A 648 -5.44 -14.62 -6.54
N ARG A 649 -4.99 -15.71 -5.89
CA ARG A 649 -5.62 -16.29 -4.68
C ARG A 649 -7.07 -16.76 -4.88
N GLY A 650 -7.58 -16.83 -6.11
CA GLY A 650 -8.99 -17.15 -6.38
C GLY A 650 -9.92 -16.01 -5.99
N SER A 651 -9.46 -14.76 -6.07
CA SER A 651 -10.29 -13.58 -5.81
C SER A 651 -11.47 -13.49 -6.78
N GLU A 652 -12.61 -12.98 -6.31
CA GLU A 652 -13.79 -12.69 -7.14
C GLU A 652 -13.66 -11.37 -7.91
N VAL A 653 -12.80 -10.45 -7.43
CA VAL A 653 -12.61 -9.12 -8.05
C VAL A 653 -11.17 -8.63 -7.91
N GLU A 654 -10.73 -7.79 -8.85
CA GLU A 654 -9.51 -6.99 -8.74
C GLU A 654 -9.75 -5.59 -9.33
N TRP A 655 -9.60 -4.52 -8.53
CA TRP A 655 -9.68 -3.14 -9.02
C TRP A 655 -8.34 -2.66 -9.57
N HIS A 656 -8.37 -1.96 -10.70
CA HIS A 656 -7.21 -1.34 -11.31
C HIS A 656 -7.56 0.07 -11.82
N ALA A 657 -7.02 1.09 -11.16
CA ALA A 657 -7.31 2.50 -11.48
C ALA A 657 -6.25 3.19 -12.36
N HIS A 658 -5.39 2.41 -13.02
CA HIS A 658 -4.31 2.83 -13.94
C HIS A 658 -3.37 3.92 -13.39
N VAL A 659 -3.82 5.19 -13.39
CA VAL A 659 -3.07 6.35 -12.93
C VAL A 659 -3.89 7.22 -11.98
N GLY A 660 -3.26 7.63 -10.87
CA GLY A 660 -3.76 8.66 -9.96
C GLY A 660 -3.01 9.98 -10.14
N VAL A 661 -3.73 11.09 -9.97
CA VAL A 661 -3.21 12.47 -10.08
C VAL A 661 -3.24 13.12 -8.69
N CYS A 662 -2.12 13.66 -8.24
CA CYS A 662 -2.01 14.32 -6.93
C CYS A 662 -2.32 15.81 -6.98
N ASP A 663 -1.80 16.51 -7.99
CA ASP A 663 -1.81 17.98 -8.03
C ASP A 663 -1.93 18.53 -9.45
N GLY A 664 -2.38 19.78 -9.53
CA GLY A 664 -2.52 20.55 -10.74
C GLY A 664 -3.97 20.63 -11.25
N PRO A 665 -4.29 21.66 -12.05
CA PRO A 665 -5.60 21.74 -12.68
C PRO A 665 -5.81 20.55 -13.63
N ILE A 666 -7.00 19.99 -13.58
CA ILE A 666 -7.45 18.89 -14.43
C ILE A 666 -8.53 19.43 -15.36
N ASP A 667 -8.29 19.27 -16.66
CA ASP A 667 -9.28 19.51 -17.71
C ASP A 667 -9.82 18.17 -18.22
N VAL A 668 -11.14 18.00 -18.17
CA VAL A 668 -11.84 16.79 -18.64
C VAL A 668 -12.61 17.14 -19.91
N CYS A 669 -12.16 16.58 -21.04
CA CYS A 669 -12.80 16.74 -22.34
C CYS A 669 -13.47 15.44 -22.79
N PHE A 670 -14.76 15.50 -23.11
CA PHE A 670 -15.47 14.41 -23.76
C PHE A 670 -15.18 14.44 -25.26
N LEU A 671 -14.50 13.42 -25.79
CA LEU A 671 -14.18 13.32 -27.21
C LEU A 671 -15.36 12.63 -27.93
N LEU A 672 -16.09 13.40 -28.73
CA LEU A 672 -17.04 12.90 -29.71
C LEU A 672 -16.45 13.09 -31.10
N SER A 673 -16.40 12.02 -31.90
CA SER A 673 -15.90 12.06 -33.27
C SER A 673 -16.65 13.09 -34.12
N LEU A 674 -15.95 14.12 -34.60
CA LEU A 674 -15.80 14.43 -36.03
C LEU A 674 -14.66 15.44 -36.22
N LEU A 675 -13.86 15.20 -37.25
CA LEU A 675 -12.75 16.03 -37.72
C LEU A 675 -13.09 17.55 -37.78
N LEU A 676 -12.13 18.39 -37.35
CA LEU A 676 -11.93 19.84 -37.59
C LEU A 676 -12.44 20.87 -36.53
N PRO A 677 -11.79 22.06 -36.44
CA PRO A 677 -11.84 22.94 -35.27
C PRO A 677 -13.02 23.90 -35.29
N ARG A 678 -13.61 24.13 -34.11
CA ARG A 678 -14.16 25.38 -33.54
C ARG A 678 -15.47 25.13 -32.77
N PHE A 679 -15.43 25.56 -31.51
CA PHE A 679 -16.52 26.11 -30.69
C PHE A 679 -17.82 25.28 -30.52
N LEU A 680 -18.09 24.94 -29.24
CA LEU A 680 -19.41 24.78 -28.64
C LEU A 680 -20.38 23.80 -29.34
N VAL A 681 -20.39 22.52 -28.94
CA VAL A 681 -21.59 21.69 -29.12
C VAL A 681 -21.80 20.72 -27.95
N LYS A 682 -23.00 20.82 -27.36
CA LYS A 682 -23.62 19.91 -26.39
C LYS A 682 -23.95 18.55 -27.01
N ASN A 683 -23.76 17.47 -26.24
CA ASN A 683 -24.39 16.15 -26.32
C ASN A 683 -24.95 15.71 -27.69
N VAL A 684 -24.18 14.92 -28.45
CA VAL A 684 -24.72 14.02 -29.48
C VAL A 684 -23.96 12.69 -29.41
N GLU A 685 -24.64 11.62 -29.02
CA GLU A 685 -24.15 10.24 -29.15
C GLU A 685 -24.03 9.91 -30.65
N THR A 686 -22.84 9.53 -31.13
CA THR A 686 -22.69 8.89 -32.45
C THR A 686 -22.52 7.39 -32.27
N HIS A 687 -22.99 6.61 -33.25
CA HIS A 687 -23.03 5.13 -33.21
C HIS A 687 -21.64 4.44 -33.22
N GLU A 688 -20.51 5.18 -33.25
CA GLU A 688 -19.19 4.60 -33.55
C GLU A 688 -18.32 4.31 -32.31
N HIS A 689 -18.18 5.22 -31.34
CA HIS A 689 -17.40 4.99 -30.10
C HIS A 689 -17.64 6.09 -29.06
N ARG A 690 -17.37 5.84 -27.77
CA ARG A 690 -17.38 6.85 -26.70
C ARG A 690 -15.96 7.12 -26.22
N GLY A 691 -15.56 8.38 -26.13
CA GLY A 691 -14.22 8.78 -25.71
C GLY A 691 -14.20 9.79 -24.57
N ASN A 692 -13.34 9.55 -23.59
CA ASN A 692 -13.07 10.47 -22.48
C ASN A 692 -11.58 10.79 -22.45
N SER A 693 -11.23 12.08 -22.48
CA SER A 693 -9.84 12.53 -22.40
C SER A 693 -9.64 13.43 -21.20
N LEU A 694 -8.68 13.06 -20.37
CA LEU A 694 -8.20 13.81 -19.22
C LEU A 694 -6.87 14.44 -19.59
N THR A 695 -6.75 15.75 -19.45
CA THR A 695 -5.47 16.45 -19.63
C THR A 695 -5.07 17.14 -18.32
N THR A 696 -3.86 16.86 -17.87
CA THR A 696 -3.19 17.56 -16.78
C THR A 696 -2.09 18.46 -17.35
N SER A 697 -1.39 19.22 -16.50
CA SER A 697 -0.25 20.04 -16.94
C SER A 697 0.93 19.25 -17.51
N SER A 698 1.03 17.95 -17.21
CA SER A 698 2.16 17.09 -17.62
C SER A 698 1.74 15.91 -18.48
N THR A 699 0.56 15.34 -18.25
CA THR A 699 0.13 14.09 -18.86
C THR A 699 -1.29 14.16 -19.42
N ARG A 700 -1.53 13.44 -20.50
CA ARG A 700 -2.84 13.21 -21.10
C ARG A 700 -3.19 11.73 -21.03
N HIS A 701 -4.41 11.45 -20.60
CA HIS A 701 -4.99 10.12 -20.51
C HIS A 701 -6.29 10.08 -21.30
N THR A 702 -6.37 9.22 -22.32
CA THR A 702 -7.60 9.09 -23.12
C THR A 702 -8.09 7.66 -23.06
N VAL A 703 -9.37 7.47 -22.80
CA VAL A 703 -10.04 6.16 -22.84
C VAL A 703 -11.08 6.18 -23.94
N LEU A 704 -10.98 5.24 -24.88
CA LEU A 704 -11.98 4.99 -25.92
C LEU A 704 -12.68 3.66 -25.65
N THR A 705 -14.00 3.63 -25.73
CA THR A 705 -14.83 2.44 -25.56
C THR A 705 -15.65 2.21 -26.82
N PHE A 706 -15.67 0.97 -27.29
CA PHE A 706 -16.35 0.56 -28.53
C PHE A 706 -17.50 -0.40 -28.18
N PRO A 707 -18.75 -0.11 -28.59
CA PRO A 707 -19.88 -1.02 -28.42
C PRO A 707 -19.65 -2.40 -29.08
N SER A 708 -20.39 -3.42 -28.65
CA SER A 708 -20.21 -4.81 -29.11
C SER A 708 -20.30 -5.01 -30.63
N ASP A 709 -21.01 -4.14 -31.34
CA ASP A 709 -21.23 -4.18 -32.79
C ASP A 709 -20.21 -3.36 -33.60
N VAL A 710 -19.31 -2.62 -32.93
CA VAL A 710 -18.30 -1.78 -33.59
C VAL A 710 -16.91 -2.33 -33.35
N ILE A 711 -16.12 -2.47 -34.41
CA ILE A 711 -14.69 -2.83 -34.32
C ILE A 711 -13.86 -1.57 -34.60
N PRO A 712 -12.84 -1.25 -33.79
CA PRO A 712 -11.98 -0.08 -34.02
C PRO A 712 -11.36 -0.06 -35.41
N SER A 713 -11.33 1.12 -36.04
CA SER A 713 -10.68 1.32 -37.34
C SER A 713 -9.16 1.44 -37.17
N PRO A 714 -8.33 1.11 -38.18
CA PRO A 714 -6.87 1.27 -38.06
C PRO A 714 -6.41 2.69 -37.69
N ASP A 715 -7.21 3.73 -37.95
CA ASP A 715 -6.91 5.10 -37.55
C ASP A 715 -7.14 5.35 -36.06
N ASP A 716 -8.09 4.66 -35.43
CA ASP A 716 -8.29 4.71 -33.97
C ASP A 716 -7.13 4.10 -33.18
N LEU A 717 -6.24 3.43 -33.90
CA LEU A 717 -5.23 2.50 -33.39
C LEU A 717 -3.81 3.02 -33.64
N LYS A 718 -3.71 4.24 -34.18
CA LYS A 718 -2.46 4.97 -34.33
C LYS A 718 -2.18 5.77 -33.07
N ASP A 719 -0.90 5.82 -32.69
CA ASP A 719 -0.45 6.78 -31.69
C ASP A 719 -0.65 8.19 -32.25
N ASP A 720 -1.49 8.98 -31.59
CA ASP A 720 -1.66 10.39 -31.89
C ASP A 720 -1.02 11.20 -30.77
N TYR A 721 0.27 11.47 -30.92
CA TYR A 721 1.07 12.26 -29.99
C TYR A 721 0.51 13.66 -29.74
N SER A 722 -0.28 14.20 -30.67
CA SER A 722 -0.85 15.54 -30.57
C SER A 722 -2.22 15.58 -29.90
N ASN A 723 -3.06 14.54 -30.03
CA ASN A 723 -4.41 14.52 -29.44
C ASN A 723 -4.65 13.43 -28.39
N ARG A 724 -4.23 12.17 -28.59
CA ARG A 724 -4.67 11.03 -27.75
C ARG A 724 -3.56 10.47 -26.84
N GLY A 725 -2.29 10.68 -27.16
CA GLY A 725 -1.15 10.07 -26.46
C GLY A 725 -0.71 8.73 -27.06
N LEU A 726 0.14 7.98 -26.34
CA LEU A 726 0.57 6.64 -26.73
C LEU A 726 -0.44 5.60 -26.28
N ILE A 727 -0.72 4.60 -27.12
CA ILE A 727 -1.51 3.44 -26.68
C ILE A 727 -0.71 2.68 -25.62
N ASN A 728 -1.27 2.60 -24.41
CA ASN A 728 -0.72 1.87 -23.28
C ASN A 728 -1.32 0.46 -23.24
N LEU A 729 -2.63 0.36 -23.01
CA LEU A 729 -3.35 -0.91 -22.87
C LEU A 729 -4.52 -1.00 -23.82
N VAL A 730 -4.80 -2.20 -24.34
CA VAL A 730 -5.97 -2.45 -25.17
C VAL A 730 -6.71 -3.71 -24.74
N TYR A 731 -7.92 -3.55 -24.23
CA TYR A 731 -8.77 -4.64 -23.79
C TYR A 731 -9.63 -5.10 -24.96
N VAL A 732 -9.68 -6.40 -25.24
CA VAL A 732 -10.41 -6.96 -26.38
C VAL A 732 -11.32 -8.09 -25.94
N ASP A 733 -12.60 -8.04 -26.30
CA ASP A 733 -13.52 -9.17 -26.18
C ASP A 733 -13.21 -10.18 -27.30
N THR A 734 -12.51 -11.25 -26.94
CA THR A 734 -12.07 -12.29 -27.88
C THR A 734 -13.19 -13.10 -28.51
N SER A 735 -14.42 -12.99 -28.00
CA SER A 735 -15.60 -13.63 -28.61
C SER A 735 -16.29 -12.76 -29.67
N LEU A 736 -16.00 -11.45 -29.68
CA LEU A 736 -16.56 -10.50 -30.65
C LEU A 736 -15.53 -10.09 -31.71
N VAL A 737 -14.24 -10.04 -31.35
CA VAL A 737 -13.18 -9.49 -32.21
C VAL A 737 -12.09 -10.51 -32.48
N ASP A 738 -11.75 -10.67 -33.76
CA ASP A 738 -10.59 -11.45 -34.20
C ASP A 738 -9.30 -10.65 -33.98
N VAL A 739 -8.53 -11.06 -32.97
CA VAL A 739 -7.29 -10.39 -32.54
C VAL A 739 -6.24 -10.36 -33.67
N ASN A 740 -6.19 -11.36 -34.56
CA ASN A 740 -5.23 -11.36 -35.67
C ASN A 740 -5.46 -10.20 -36.64
N LYS A 741 -6.73 -9.86 -36.90
CA LYS A 741 -7.08 -8.71 -37.74
C LYS A 741 -6.61 -7.40 -37.12
N LEU A 742 -6.75 -7.27 -35.80
CA LEU A 742 -6.27 -6.09 -35.07
C LEU A 742 -4.74 -5.99 -35.07
N LEU A 743 -4.03 -7.10 -34.87
CA LEU A 743 -2.56 -7.13 -34.95
C LEU A 743 -2.05 -6.71 -36.33
N SER A 744 -2.68 -7.18 -37.40
CA SER A 744 -2.35 -6.79 -38.77
C SER A 744 -2.62 -5.30 -39.08
N ALA A 745 -3.43 -4.63 -38.26
CA ALA A 745 -3.79 -3.22 -38.39
C ALA A 745 -2.89 -2.26 -37.59
N GLY A 746 -1.73 -2.73 -37.09
CA GLY A 746 -0.72 -1.89 -36.42
C GLY A 746 -0.67 -2.00 -34.89
N TRP A 747 -1.28 -3.04 -34.31
CA TRP A 747 -1.26 -3.29 -32.86
C TRP A 747 -0.05 -4.10 -32.38
N GLU A 748 0.81 -4.53 -33.30
CA GLU A 748 2.00 -5.30 -32.94
C GLU A 748 2.85 -4.55 -31.90
N GLY A 749 3.09 -5.19 -30.74
CA GLY A 749 3.87 -4.63 -29.64
C GLY A 749 3.08 -3.80 -28.60
N LYS A 750 1.77 -3.59 -28.76
CA LYS A 750 0.90 -2.92 -27.77
C LYS A 750 0.49 -3.87 -26.63
N GLY A 751 0.10 -3.32 -25.48
CA GLY A 751 -0.38 -4.07 -24.31
C GLY A 751 -1.79 -4.64 -24.49
N VAL A 752 -1.94 -5.61 -25.38
CA VAL A 752 -3.23 -6.25 -25.67
C VAL A 752 -3.62 -7.21 -24.54
N ILE A 753 -4.76 -6.96 -23.91
CA ILE A 753 -5.33 -7.75 -22.83
C ILE A 753 -6.54 -8.53 -23.39
N PRO A 754 -6.38 -9.82 -23.71
CA PRO A 754 -7.46 -10.64 -24.21
C PRO A 754 -8.43 -10.99 -23.08
N CYS A 755 -9.69 -10.59 -23.22
CA CYS A 755 -10.76 -10.82 -22.25
C CYS A 755 -11.80 -11.77 -22.84
N LYS A 756 -12.54 -12.47 -21.98
CA LYS A 756 -13.69 -13.30 -22.42
C LYS A 756 -14.90 -12.44 -22.78
N SER A 757 -15.12 -11.37 -22.02
CA SER A 757 -16.12 -10.35 -22.31
C SER A 757 -15.74 -9.00 -21.69
N LEU A 758 -16.29 -7.91 -22.23
CA LEU A 758 -16.12 -6.55 -21.72
C LEU A 758 -17.48 -5.88 -21.54
N TRP A 759 -17.63 -5.09 -20.48
CA TRP A 759 -18.88 -4.40 -20.15
C TRP A 759 -18.62 -2.97 -19.67
N ASP A 760 -19.50 -2.03 -20.03
CA ASP A 760 -19.49 -0.69 -19.44
C ASP A 760 -20.22 -0.66 -18.08
N GLY A 761 -20.22 0.52 -17.44
CA GLY A 761 -20.86 0.72 -16.14
C GLY A 761 -22.38 0.57 -16.15
N GLU A 762 -23.02 0.77 -17.30
CA GLU A 762 -24.46 0.52 -17.49
C GLU A 762 -24.77 -0.95 -17.81
N GLY A 763 -23.75 -1.81 -17.89
CA GLY A 763 -23.88 -3.23 -18.17
C GLY A 763 -24.14 -3.56 -19.64
N ARG A 764 -23.79 -2.67 -20.57
CA ARG A 764 -23.79 -2.93 -22.01
C ARG A 764 -22.47 -3.57 -22.42
N ARG A 765 -22.52 -4.48 -23.38
CA ARG A 765 -21.35 -5.22 -23.85
C ARG A 765 -20.49 -4.34 -24.76
N LEU A 766 -19.17 -4.41 -24.57
CA LEU A 766 -18.17 -3.70 -25.35
C LEU A 766 -17.35 -4.69 -26.19
N SER A 767 -16.91 -4.28 -27.37
CA SER A 767 -15.98 -5.06 -28.19
C SER A 767 -14.52 -4.80 -27.81
N THR A 768 -14.19 -3.53 -27.52
CA THR A 768 -12.82 -3.06 -27.26
C THR A 768 -12.82 -1.85 -26.32
N VAL A 769 -11.80 -1.76 -25.46
CA VAL A 769 -11.44 -0.54 -24.73
C VAL A 769 -9.98 -0.22 -24.96
N ILE A 770 -9.68 1.02 -25.35
CA ILE A 770 -8.32 1.49 -25.63
C ILE A 770 -7.94 2.56 -24.60
N VAL A 771 -6.84 2.35 -23.90
CA VAL A 771 -6.29 3.29 -22.92
C VAL A 771 -5.01 3.90 -23.49
N PHE A 772 -5.05 5.20 -23.71
CA PHE A 772 -3.92 6.01 -24.12
C PHE A 772 -3.32 6.74 -22.93
N TRP A 773 -2.00 6.92 -22.97
CA TRP A 773 -1.23 7.69 -22.02
C TRP A 773 -0.11 8.43 -22.77
N GLY A 774 -0.02 9.74 -22.66
CA GLY A 774 1.10 10.50 -23.22
C GLY A 774 1.41 11.77 -22.43
N ASP A 775 2.45 12.48 -22.85
CA ASP A 775 2.73 13.83 -22.37
C ASP A 775 1.66 14.82 -22.90
N ALA A 776 1.28 15.82 -22.09
CA ALA A 776 0.25 16.81 -22.45
C ALA A 776 0.72 17.93 -23.41
N ARG A 777 1.79 17.73 -24.20
CA ARG A 777 2.47 18.79 -24.98
C ARG A 777 1.58 19.46 -26.02
#